data_AF-A0A524CM87-F1
#
_entry.id   AF-A0A524CM87-F1
#
_cell.length_a   1.000
_cell.length_b   1.000
_cell.length_c   1.000
_cell.angle_alpha   90.00
_cell.angle_beta   90.00
_cell.angle_gamma   90.00
#
_symmetry.space_group_name_H-M   'P 1'
#
loop_
_entity.id
_entity.type
_entity.pdbx_description
1 polymer ?
#
loop_
_entity_poly.entity_id
_entity_poly.type
_entity_poly.pdbx_seq_one_letter_code
_entity_poly.pdbx_strand_id
1 'polypeptide(L)'
;MSEENRKDEEEEWEVEEYILGVSNIDNDEGDMEELLEQNIIPEEEWETEEHIAGVPNIEFYDRSINALPIERDNVPEEIEEIEEEQEKIEIEFETEEHIVGVSNLTEDDIIPEEVIDYGTNDEEEFSEELINTDDDVIKEGTQSLMNNKMESPYNNGSSFREIAIMEIIRQIKEENKKSSDFDSDTLIDIILINLGIPHNKKMIDKSNFPNKRKLKHRLQRKRDFIRQYGKIIVEILDLSKNSTQTEIANKYGVSSRTIVRLVKYLETRFKLNSRIRFKHSKKDVRRKVSEGQRDWSFLDYDDMGQPLSRENTLQKLVIYLLNNFEIIDSTAPLFEYISIKDPSFINAYRDRCFKWQEILEASDLKSCFKNWSISEEYSDLDLKYSTLELIEDLKREIGMRISNYISHKNLSEILGQKKSHIKSILEYCRRDSGYLLTKSILKEYKSNLRSKFKDSKVLEFLIDRYEDSNTLSEKRQMIDKYHPNLELDFFKVINTKKKSYWFGLLYAEGSLSKIIYRNGNYNLSLSLEVAVHDAILIKKFIDAIGFNPKYVSYKKRKISNINTGETRIIRSFRVRFSNVSFCENMRANGFIVGKKADKIRFPNLERYELELAFLLGFFDGDGRQGTSIICSTSKLFIEDIKSRFKLSSKITITKYLTKSGIEKDYHELSLGADLFNEMLDNYQDSLPRKRIRFIGTEKGRELMIPSRITGAVKFKFSKEELKKLVSIMPLYKLVDLHKDRFGILITSKTISYWCKKWNIRIPKDKDYFPFEHFNF
;
A
#
# COMPACT_ATOMS: atom_id res chain seq x y z
N MET A 1 27.92 -50.60 -25.66
CA MET A 1 26.73 -49.76 -25.38
C MET A 1 27.15 -48.78 -24.30
N SER A 2 27.42 -47.57 -24.75
CA SER A 2 28.39 -46.64 -24.19
C SER A 2 27.74 -45.46 -23.48
N GLU A 3 28.55 -44.87 -22.61
CA GLU A 3 28.41 -43.56 -22.00
C GLU A 3 28.16 -42.48 -23.05
N GLU A 4 26.91 -42.03 -23.22
CA GLU A 4 26.62 -40.88 -24.08
C GLU A 4 25.28 -40.22 -23.76
N ASN A 5 25.06 -39.81 -22.50
CA ASN A 5 23.89 -38.97 -22.14
C ASN A 5 24.14 -38.06 -20.92
N ARG A 6 25.38 -37.58 -20.76
CA ARG A 6 25.71 -36.53 -19.77
C ARG A 6 26.58 -35.48 -20.45
N LYS A 7 25.92 -34.57 -21.16
CA LYS A 7 26.38 -33.22 -21.47
C LYS A 7 25.18 -32.46 -22.02
N ASP A 8 25.12 -31.19 -21.64
CA ASP A 8 24.20 -30.13 -22.04
C ASP A 8 23.13 -29.78 -20.98
N GLU A 9 23.04 -28.47 -20.72
CA GLU A 9 22.24 -27.73 -19.73
C GLU A 9 22.91 -27.41 -18.37
N GLU A 10 24.13 -26.87 -18.42
CA GLU A 10 24.51 -25.73 -17.56
C GLU A 10 24.52 -24.48 -18.45
N GLU A 11 23.35 -23.86 -18.63
CA GLU A 11 23.27 -22.45 -19.06
C GLU A 11 23.00 -21.59 -17.83
N GLU A 12 24.08 -21.02 -17.29
CA GLU A 12 24.02 -19.86 -16.41
C GLU A 12 23.39 -18.70 -17.17
N TRP A 13 22.13 -18.37 -16.85
CA TRP A 13 21.57 -17.08 -17.23
C TRP A 13 22.11 -16.04 -16.25
N GLU A 14 23.16 -15.33 -16.67
CA GLU A 14 23.51 -14.02 -16.11
C GLU A 14 22.28 -13.12 -16.21
N VAL A 15 21.66 -12.85 -15.06
CA VAL A 15 20.68 -11.78 -14.94
C VAL A 15 21.47 -10.49 -14.81
N GLU A 16 21.63 -9.77 -15.92
CA GLU A 16 22.01 -8.35 -15.87
C GLU A 16 20.91 -7.60 -15.09
N GLU A 17 21.18 -7.32 -13.81
CA GLU A 17 20.45 -6.31 -13.06
C GLU A 17 20.74 -4.94 -13.70
N TYR A 18 19.83 -4.47 -14.55
CA TYR A 18 19.70 -3.04 -14.85
C TYR A 18 19.28 -2.32 -13.58
N ILE A 19 20.26 -1.98 -12.75
CA ILE A 19 20.13 -1.01 -11.67
C ILE A 19 20.10 0.37 -12.33
N LEU A 20 18.90 0.90 -12.57
CA LEU A 20 18.75 2.35 -12.68
C LEU A 20 18.99 2.94 -11.29
N GLY A 21 20.26 3.27 -11.05
CA GLY A 21 20.71 4.06 -9.91
C GLY A 21 20.14 5.47 -10.03
N VAL A 22 19.08 5.74 -9.28
CA VAL A 22 18.72 7.12 -8.94
C VAL A 22 19.63 7.54 -7.79
N SER A 23 20.75 8.16 -8.14
CA SER A 23 21.52 8.99 -7.24
C SER A 23 21.72 10.35 -7.89
N ASN A 24 21.13 11.37 -7.27
CA ASN A 24 21.47 12.80 -7.31
C ASN A 24 22.34 13.26 -8.48
N ILE A 25 21.72 13.90 -9.46
CA ILE A 25 22.37 14.92 -10.27
C ILE A 25 21.54 16.20 -10.12
N ASP A 26 22.28 17.26 -9.85
CA ASP A 26 21.86 18.61 -9.58
C ASP A 26 21.12 19.26 -10.75
N ASN A 27 20.47 20.38 -10.44
CA ASN A 27 19.78 21.29 -11.35
C ASN A 27 20.57 21.55 -12.64
N ASP A 28 19.93 21.31 -13.78
CA ASP A 28 20.09 22.15 -14.98
C ASP A 28 18.76 22.18 -15.74
N GLU A 29 18.18 23.37 -15.84
CA GLU A 29 17.02 23.71 -16.65
C GLU A 29 17.51 23.99 -18.09
N GLY A 30 17.23 23.07 -19.00
CA GLY A 30 17.51 23.18 -20.42
C GLY A 30 17.34 21.80 -21.06
N ASP A 31 16.81 21.73 -22.28
CA ASP A 31 16.67 20.50 -23.10
C ASP A 31 15.37 19.69 -22.97
N MET A 32 14.26 20.29 -22.53
CA MET A 32 12.91 19.70 -22.64
C MET A 32 11.95 20.49 -23.55
N GLU A 33 12.47 21.42 -24.36
CA GLU A 33 11.65 22.25 -25.27
C GLU A 33 11.83 21.89 -26.77
N GLU A 34 12.83 21.09 -27.14
CA GLU A 34 13.15 20.82 -28.56
C GLU A 34 12.52 19.53 -29.14
N LEU A 35 11.78 18.75 -28.34
CA LEU A 35 11.13 17.49 -28.78
C LEU A 35 9.61 17.58 -28.96
N LEU A 36 9.01 18.75 -28.76
CA LEU A 36 7.56 18.97 -28.94
C LEU A 36 7.18 19.70 -30.23
N GLU A 37 8.14 20.16 -31.05
CA GLU A 37 7.85 20.99 -32.24
C GLU A 37 7.69 20.24 -33.57
N GLN A 38 7.77 18.90 -33.64
CA GLN A 38 7.78 18.17 -34.92
C GLN A 38 6.55 17.31 -35.25
N ASN A 39 5.34 17.73 -34.87
CA ASN A 39 4.12 17.15 -35.46
C ASN A 39 2.97 18.17 -35.53
N ILE A 40 3.02 19.03 -36.55
CA ILE A 40 1.91 19.91 -36.96
C ILE A 40 1.09 19.19 -38.03
N ILE A 41 -0.19 18.95 -37.76
CA ILE A 41 -1.26 18.74 -38.75
C ILE A 41 -2.28 19.87 -38.51
N PRO A 42 -2.77 20.56 -39.56
CA PRO A 42 -3.31 21.91 -39.44
C PRO A 42 -4.67 21.98 -38.74
N GLU A 43 -4.84 23.04 -37.96
CA GLU A 43 -6.11 23.48 -37.37
C GLU A 43 -7.05 23.98 -38.48
N GLU A 44 -8.25 23.40 -38.57
CA GLU A 44 -9.38 24.02 -39.26
C GLU A 44 -10.11 24.93 -38.27
N GLU A 45 -10.25 26.19 -38.68
CA GLU A 45 -10.93 27.30 -38.01
C GLU A 45 -12.39 26.95 -37.70
N TRP A 46 -12.80 27.10 -36.44
CA TRP A 46 -14.20 27.26 -36.07
C TRP A 46 -14.41 28.72 -35.68
N GLU A 47 -14.80 29.53 -36.66
CA GLU A 47 -15.30 30.88 -36.41
C GLU A 47 -16.69 30.82 -35.75
N THR A 48 -16.81 31.58 -34.68
CA THR A 48 -18.04 31.94 -33.97
C THR A 48 -18.86 32.94 -34.78
N GLU A 49 -20.17 32.74 -34.92
CA GLU A 49 -21.09 33.83 -35.28
C GLU A 49 -22.34 33.86 -34.39
N GLU A 50 -22.47 34.95 -33.65
CA GLU A 50 -23.73 35.47 -33.13
C GLU A 50 -24.39 36.39 -34.18
N HIS A 51 -25.73 36.31 -34.21
CA HIS A 51 -26.75 37.17 -34.81
C HIS A 51 -26.37 38.45 -35.59
N ILE A 52 -26.98 38.61 -36.78
CA ILE A 52 -27.76 39.81 -37.18
C ILE A 52 -28.76 39.45 -38.30
N ALA A 53 -29.90 40.15 -38.27
CA ALA A 53 -31.10 40.04 -39.10
C ALA A 53 -30.91 40.29 -40.61
N GLY A 54 -31.82 39.72 -41.42
CA GLY A 54 -32.05 40.18 -42.80
C GLY A 54 -32.81 39.18 -43.67
N VAL A 55 -34.13 39.36 -43.80
CA VAL A 55 -34.98 38.78 -44.84
C VAL A 55 -34.65 39.47 -46.18
N PRO A 56 -34.54 38.75 -47.32
CA PRO A 56 -35.68 38.72 -48.26
C PRO A 56 -35.91 37.38 -48.99
N ASN A 57 -37.19 36.98 -49.04
CA ASN A 57 -37.96 36.46 -50.18
C ASN A 57 -37.22 36.06 -51.48
N ILE A 58 -37.45 34.83 -51.98
CA ILE A 58 -38.08 34.52 -53.31
C ILE A 58 -37.89 33.03 -53.72
N GLU A 59 -39.05 32.39 -53.91
CA GLU A 59 -39.47 31.42 -54.95
C GLU A 59 -38.85 30.00 -55.14
N PHE A 60 -39.76 29.02 -54.99
CA PHE A 60 -40.07 27.86 -55.86
C PHE A 60 -38.94 27.04 -56.50
N TYR A 61 -38.93 25.73 -56.22
CA TYR A 61 -39.38 24.74 -57.21
C TYR A 61 -39.81 23.41 -56.57
N ASP A 62 -41.03 23.06 -56.92
CA ASP A 62 -41.76 21.83 -56.69
C ASP A 62 -41.19 20.67 -57.53
N ARG A 63 -41.09 19.47 -56.94
CA ARG A 63 -41.22 18.18 -57.64
C ARG A 63 -41.88 17.14 -56.76
N SER A 64 -43.21 17.17 -56.80
CA SER A 64 -44.14 16.04 -56.73
C SER A 64 -43.69 14.75 -57.44
N ILE A 65 -44.20 13.61 -56.96
CA ILE A 65 -44.58 12.32 -57.63
C ILE A 65 -44.27 11.17 -56.65
N ASN A 66 -45.13 10.22 -56.27
CA ASN A 66 -46.56 9.97 -56.46
C ASN A 66 -46.99 8.99 -55.34
N ALA A 67 -48.15 9.24 -54.75
CA ALA A 67 -48.88 8.30 -53.91
C ALA A 67 -49.63 7.26 -54.77
N LEU A 68 -49.97 6.09 -54.20
CA LEU A 68 -51.26 5.42 -54.36
C LEU A 68 -51.54 4.49 -53.15
N PRO A 69 -52.81 4.17 -52.86
CA PRO A 69 -53.38 4.14 -51.52
C PRO A 69 -53.88 2.76 -51.10
N ILE A 70 -54.05 2.51 -49.80
CA ILE A 70 -54.94 1.46 -49.29
C ILE A 70 -55.73 1.99 -48.08
N GLU A 71 -57.00 1.67 -48.12
CA GLU A 71 -58.18 2.18 -47.42
C GLU A 71 -58.14 1.99 -45.88
N ARG A 72 -58.77 2.96 -45.20
CA ARG A 72 -59.26 2.84 -43.82
C ARG A 72 -60.78 2.70 -43.88
N ASP A 73 -61.30 1.79 -43.07
CA ASP A 73 -62.65 1.69 -42.50
C ASP A 73 -62.46 0.70 -41.32
N ASN A 74 -62.93 0.82 -40.08
CA ASN A 74 -63.88 1.65 -39.36
C ASN A 74 -63.50 1.55 -37.87
N VAL A 75 -63.40 2.66 -37.12
CA VAL A 75 -63.70 2.68 -35.67
C VAL A 75 -64.32 4.04 -35.31
N PRO A 76 -65.43 4.09 -34.56
CA PRO A 76 -66.22 5.30 -34.37
C PRO A 76 -65.69 6.26 -33.30
N GLU A 77 -66.15 7.49 -33.49
CA GLU A 77 -66.04 8.71 -32.71
C GLU A 77 -66.62 8.63 -31.28
N GLU A 78 -66.00 9.40 -30.38
CA GLU A 78 -66.59 10.34 -29.39
C GLU A 78 -65.36 11.02 -28.72
N ILE A 79 -64.93 12.25 -29.09
CA ILE A 79 -65.47 13.59 -28.74
C ILE A 79 -65.53 13.73 -27.20
N GLU A 80 -64.89 14.67 -26.49
CA GLU A 80 -64.61 16.11 -26.63
C GLU A 80 -63.50 16.43 -25.59
N GLU A 81 -62.39 17.08 -25.93
CA GLU A 81 -62.19 18.55 -25.87
C GLU A 81 -61.92 19.10 -24.45
N ILE A 82 -60.71 19.60 -24.23
CA ILE A 82 -60.34 20.92 -23.65
C ILE A 82 -58.85 20.87 -23.25
N GLU A 83 -58.03 21.54 -24.07
CA GLU A 83 -56.72 22.07 -23.71
C GLU A 83 -56.88 23.42 -22.99
N GLU A 84 -55.81 23.81 -22.30
CA GLU A 84 -55.40 25.16 -21.87
C GLU A 84 -55.36 25.46 -20.36
N GLU A 85 -54.32 26.23 -20.01
CA GLU A 85 -53.94 26.82 -18.73
C GLU A 85 -53.00 26.03 -17.79
N GLN A 86 -51.71 26.07 -18.12
CA GLN A 86 -50.63 26.06 -17.12
C GLN A 86 -50.07 27.49 -16.97
N GLU A 87 -50.47 28.19 -15.92
CA GLU A 87 -49.78 29.37 -15.41
C GLU A 87 -49.55 29.26 -13.89
N LYS A 88 -48.31 29.55 -13.49
CA LYS A 88 -47.81 30.03 -12.17
C LYS A 88 -48.52 29.59 -10.89
N ILE A 89 -47.75 28.95 -10.00
CA ILE A 89 -47.82 29.25 -8.54
C ILE A 89 -46.40 29.24 -7.94
N GLU A 90 -45.93 30.44 -7.57
CA GLU A 90 -44.96 30.69 -6.50
C GLU A 90 -45.60 30.39 -5.14
N ILE A 91 -44.85 29.83 -4.18
CA ILE A 91 -45.24 29.88 -2.76
C ILE A 91 -44.05 30.39 -1.96
N GLU A 92 -44.25 31.60 -1.44
CA GLU A 92 -43.45 32.28 -0.44
C GLU A 92 -43.52 31.58 0.92
N PHE A 93 -42.41 31.63 1.65
CA PHE A 93 -42.32 31.32 3.08
C PHE A 93 -42.62 32.59 3.87
N GLU A 94 -43.68 32.59 4.68
CA GLU A 94 -43.84 33.54 5.78
C GLU A 94 -43.69 32.84 7.13
N THR A 95 -42.79 33.42 7.91
CA THR A 95 -42.55 33.24 9.33
C THR A 95 -43.66 33.89 10.15
N GLU A 96 -44.07 33.29 11.27
CA GLU A 96 -44.33 34.07 12.50
C GLU A 96 -44.38 33.21 13.77
N GLU A 97 -43.84 33.80 14.83
CA GLU A 97 -43.72 33.32 16.19
C GLU A 97 -45.05 33.48 16.96
N HIS A 98 -45.32 32.66 17.98
CA HIS A 98 -45.56 33.16 19.34
C HIS A 98 -45.73 32.08 20.42
N ILE A 99 -45.57 32.57 21.64
CA ILE A 99 -45.21 31.95 22.92
C ILE A 99 -46.48 31.70 23.77
N VAL A 100 -46.29 31.03 24.92
CA VAL A 100 -47.16 30.85 26.11
C VAL A 100 -47.97 29.54 26.06
N GLY A 101 -47.96 28.63 27.04
CA GLY A 101 -47.45 28.64 28.41
C GLY A 101 -48.45 27.95 29.34
N VAL A 102 -47.99 26.88 29.99
CA VAL A 102 -48.34 26.43 31.36
C VAL A 102 -49.68 25.71 31.62
N SER A 103 -49.51 24.54 32.25
CA SER A 103 -50.26 23.94 33.39
C SER A 103 -51.23 22.75 33.21
N ASN A 104 -50.79 21.64 33.82
CA ASN A 104 -51.45 20.77 34.81
C ASN A 104 -52.16 19.47 34.37
N LEU A 105 -51.94 18.47 35.26
CA LEU A 105 -52.66 17.22 35.56
C LEU A 105 -52.16 15.97 34.78
N THR A 106 -51.94 14.79 35.37
CA THR A 106 -51.84 14.27 36.75
C THR A 106 -51.20 12.88 36.66
N GLU A 107 -50.71 12.40 37.80
CA GLU A 107 -50.15 11.08 38.07
C GLU A 107 -51.10 9.90 37.77
N ASP A 108 -50.48 8.71 37.69
CA ASP A 108 -51.01 7.33 37.76
C ASP A 108 -51.17 6.57 36.44
N ASP A 109 -50.13 5.80 36.08
CA ASP A 109 -50.23 4.33 36.07
C ASP A 109 -48.85 3.67 35.84
N ILE A 110 -48.54 2.69 36.68
CA ILE A 110 -47.24 2.04 36.86
C ILE A 110 -47.23 0.63 36.20
N ILE A 111 -46.03 0.20 35.75
CA ILE A 111 -45.45 -1.18 35.64
C ILE A 111 -45.51 -1.87 34.23
N PRO A 112 -44.43 -2.55 33.74
CA PRO A 112 -43.00 -2.21 33.67
C PRO A 112 -42.32 -2.56 32.32
N GLU A 113 -41.08 -2.09 32.17
CA GLU A 113 -40.11 -2.49 31.14
C GLU A 113 -39.49 -3.87 31.39
N GLU A 114 -39.40 -4.69 30.34
CA GLU A 114 -38.58 -5.90 30.29
C GLU A 114 -37.10 -5.55 30.05
N VAL A 115 -36.25 -5.85 31.02
CA VAL A 115 -34.79 -5.87 30.89
C VAL A 115 -34.33 -7.32 30.76
N ILE A 116 -33.70 -7.65 29.63
CA ILE A 116 -33.05 -8.94 29.40
C ILE A 116 -31.64 -8.88 29.99
N ASP A 117 -31.45 -9.63 31.07
CA ASP A 117 -30.19 -9.92 31.74
C ASP A 117 -29.45 -11.08 31.03
N TYR A 118 -28.14 -10.94 30.81
CA TYR A 118 -27.28 -12.03 30.35
C TYR A 118 -26.35 -12.44 31.49
N GLY A 119 -26.79 -13.46 32.21
CA GLY A 119 -26.06 -14.10 33.30
C GLY A 119 -24.80 -14.83 32.84
N THR A 120 -23.80 -14.75 33.71
CA THR A 120 -22.53 -15.48 33.73
C THR A 120 -22.66 -16.82 34.46
N ASN A 121 -21.75 -17.73 34.09
CA ASN A 121 -21.32 -18.98 34.74
C ASN A 121 -22.18 -20.22 34.52
N ASP A 122 -21.54 -21.28 34.01
CA ASP A 122 -21.43 -22.55 34.73
C ASP A 122 -20.19 -23.34 34.26
N GLU A 123 -19.40 -23.74 35.25
CA GLU A 123 -18.32 -24.72 35.18
C GLU A 123 -18.96 -26.11 35.38
N GLU A 124 -18.72 -27.06 34.48
CA GLU A 124 -19.03 -28.47 34.72
C GLU A 124 -17.74 -29.30 34.78
N GLU A 125 -17.44 -29.78 35.98
CA GLU A 125 -16.65 -30.97 36.25
C GLU A 125 -17.32 -32.19 35.60
N PHE A 126 -16.56 -33.04 34.92
CA PHE A 126 -16.91 -34.46 34.81
C PHE A 126 -15.67 -35.36 34.84
N SER A 127 -15.92 -36.50 35.45
CA SER A 127 -15.07 -37.39 36.21
C SER A 127 -14.28 -38.42 35.42
N GLU A 128 -13.32 -39.01 36.14
CA GLU A 128 -12.53 -40.20 35.83
C GLU A 128 -13.38 -41.42 35.40
N GLU A 129 -12.91 -42.16 34.38
CA GLU A 129 -13.24 -43.57 34.20
C GLU A 129 -12.00 -44.37 33.77
N LEU A 130 -11.67 -45.35 34.61
CA LEU A 130 -10.68 -46.41 34.44
C LEU A 130 -11.20 -47.51 33.51
N ILE A 131 -10.43 -47.91 32.48
CA ILE A 131 -10.42 -49.30 31.99
C ILE A 131 -8.99 -49.70 31.60
N ASN A 132 -8.53 -50.80 32.22
CA ASN A 132 -7.31 -51.56 31.95
C ASN A 132 -7.23 -52.10 30.51
N THR A 133 -6.01 -52.27 29.98
CA THR A 133 -5.49 -53.59 29.59
C THR A 133 -4.01 -53.52 29.22
N ASP A 134 -3.34 -54.63 29.55
CA ASP A 134 -1.92 -54.92 29.49
C ASP A 134 -1.29 -54.81 28.10
N ASP A 135 0.00 -54.46 28.07
CA ASP A 135 1.00 -55.29 27.38
C ASP A 135 2.41 -54.91 27.85
N ASP A 136 2.96 -55.78 28.67
CA ASP A 136 4.38 -55.90 28.96
C ASP A 136 5.15 -56.43 27.73
N VAL A 137 6.48 -56.33 27.79
CA VAL A 137 7.51 -56.91 26.88
C VAL A 137 8.04 -55.93 25.82
N ILE A 138 9.10 -55.18 26.15
CA ILE A 138 10.48 -55.51 25.80
C ILE A 138 11.46 -54.69 26.66
N LYS A 139 12.41 -55.46 27.17
CA LYS A 139 13.50 -55.20 28.10
C LYS A 139 14.58 -54.21 27.66
N GLU A 140 15.20 -53.67 28.72
CA GLU A 140 16.65 -53.55 28.95
C GLU A 140 17.49 -52.79 27.92
N GLY A 141 17.91 -51.59 28.32
CA GLY A 141 19.13 -51.01 27.77
C GLY A 141 19.28 -49.52 27.92
N THR A 142 19.27 -48.97 29.15
CA THR A 142 19.96 -47.71 29.49
C THR A 142 19.78 -47.35 30.98
N GLN A 143 20.37 -48.15 31.88
CA GLN A 143 20.35 -47.86 33.33
C GLN A 143 21.76 -47.87 33.94
N SER A 144 22.74 -47.31 33.22
CA SER A 144 24.14 -47.22 33.68
C SER A 144 24.77 -45.81 33.57
N LEU A 145 23.99 -44.75 33.29
CA LEU A 145 24.58 -43.40 33.11
C LEU A 145 23.83 -42.24 33.79
N MET A 146 22.87 -42.50 34.70
CA MET A 146 22.11 -41.43 35.39
C MET A 146 22.12 -41.49 36.92
N ASN A 147 23.10 -42.15 37.54
CA ASN A 147 23.37 -41.98 38.97
C ASN A 147 24.70 -41.28 39.17
N ASN A 148 24.69 -39.96 39.00
CA ASN A 148 25.57 -39.03 39.71
C ASN A 148 24.81 -37.69 39.84
N LYS A 149 23.90 -37.65 40.81
CA LYS A 149 23.43 -36.39 41.40
C LYS A 149 24.63 -35.75 42.10
N MET A 150 25.26 -34.78 41.46
CA MET A 150 26.00 -33.74 42.17
C MET A 150 25.02 -32.58 42.38
N GLU A 151 24.64 -32.37 43.64
CA GLU A 151 24.09 -31.09 44.09
C GLU A 151 25.13 -30.00 43.81
N SER A 152 24.71 -28.93 43.14
CA SER A 152 25.58 -27.84 42.69
C SER A 152 25.16 -26.55 43.40
N PRO A 153 25.96 -26.03 44.35
CA PRO A 153 25.68 -24.79 45.06
C PRO A 153 26.27 -23.60 44.28
N TYR A 154 25.68 -23.17 43.15
CA TYR A 154 26.28 -22.05 42.39
C TYR A 154 25.26 -21.10 41.75
N ASN A 155 25.01 -19.99 42.46
CA ASN A 155 24.34 -18.79 41.99
C ASN A 155 25.40 -17.70 41.72
N ASN A 156 25.84 -17.52 40.46
CA ASN A 156 26.44 -16.28 39.94
C ASN A 156 26.64 -16.36 38.40
N GLY A 157 25.73 -15.72 37.64
CA GLY A 157 25.47 -15.98 36.21
C GLY A 157 26.33 -15.28 35.15
N SER A 158 27.40 -14.55 35.48
CA SER A 158 28.30 -13.94 34.47
C SER A 158 29.54 -14.79 34.18
N SER A 159 30.13 -15.41 35.21
CA SER A 159 31.40 -16.16 35.13
C SER A 159 31.29 -17.43 34.27
N PHE A 160 30.18 -18.17 34.40
CA PHE A 160 30.03 -19.47 33.71
C PHE A 160 30.00 -19.35 32.18
N ARG A 161 29.40 -18.26 31.68
CA ARG A 161 29.30 -18.02 30.23
C ARG A 161 30.65 -17.65 29.64
N GLU A 162 31.46 -16.90 30.38
CA GLU A 162 32.83 -16.56 30.00
C GLU A 162 33.73 -17.80 30.04
N ILE A 163 33.61 -18.65 31.07
CA ILE A 163 34.34 -19.93 31.16
C ILE A 163 33.98 -20.87 30.01
N ALA A 164 32.68 -21.04 29.71
CA ALA A 164 32.23 -21.85 28.58
C ALA A 164 32.73 -21.32 27.23
N ILE A 165 32.76 -19.99 27.05
CA ILE A 165 33.30 -19.35 25.84
C ILE A 165 34.82 -19.56 25.75
N MET A 166 35.55 -19.41 26.86
CA MET A 166 37.00 -19.62 26.88
C MET A 166 37.37 -21.07 26.62
N GLU A 167 36.54 -22.01 27.08
CA GLU A 167 36.69 -23.44 26.81
C GLU A 167 36.38 -23.80 25.35
N ILE A 168 35.33 -23.20 24.76
CA ILE A 168 35.05 -23.31 23.31
C ILE A 168 36.22 -22.75 22.50
N ILE A 169 36.75 -21.59 22.89
CA ILE A 169 37.91 -20.98 22.22
C ILE A 169 39.15 -21.88 22.36
N ARG A 170 39.38 -22.50 23.52
CA ARG A 170 40.49 -23.45 23.74
C ARG A 170 40.36 -24.68 22.85
N GLN A 171 39.18 -25.30 22.80
CA GLN A 171 38.94 -26.50 21.99
C GLN A 171 39.07 -26.21 20.49
N ILE A 172 38.55 -25.07 20.04
CA ILE A 172 38.73 -24.63 18.66
C ILE A 172 40.23 -24.42 18.34
N LYS A 173 41.01 -23.84 19.25
CA LYS A 173 42.46 -23.67 19.07
C LYS A 173 43.20 -25.01 18.98
N GLU A 174 42.80 -26.00 19.77
CA GLU A 174 43.41 -27.33 19.74
C GLU A 174 43.06 -28.09 18.45
N GLU A 175 41.85 -27.92 17.92
CA GLU A 175 41.42 -28.53 16.67
C GLU A 175 42.10 -27.89 15.44
N ASN A 176 42.20 -26.55 15.42
CA ASN A 176 42.91 -25.81 14.37
C ASN A 176 44.41 -26.14 14.29
N LYS A 177 45.02 -26.63 15.38
CA LYS A 177 46.41 -27.13 15.37
C LYS A 177 46.55 -28.50 14.68
N LYS A 178 45.47 -29.27 14.59
CA LYS A 178 45.47 -30.66 14.09
C LYS A 178 45.03 -30.77 12.63
N SER A 179 44.29 -29.80 12.10
CA SER A 179 43.76 -29.83 10.74
C SER A 179 43.80 -28.44 10.11
N SER A 180 44.18 -28.36 8.83
CA SER A 180 44.09 -27.12 8.04
C SER A 180 42.64 -26.70 7.77
N ASP A 181 41.67 -27.63 7.92
CA ASP A 181 40.25 -27.39 7.63
C ASP A 181 39.31 -27.55 8.83
N PHE A 182 38.45 -26.54 8.98
CA PHE A 182 37.46 -26.37 10.06
C PHE A 182 36.15 -27.05 9.64
N ASP A 183 36.24 -28.35 9.34
CA ASP A 183 35.11 -29.15 8.84
C ASP A 183 34.70 -30.28 9.80
N SER A 184 35.17 -30.21 11.05
CA SER A 184 34.78 -31.14 12.10
C SER A 184 33.34 -30.88 12.53
N ASP A 185 32.41 -31.71 12.04
CA ASP A 185 31.02 -31.71 12.46
C ASP A 185 30.87 -31.85 13.99
N THR A 186 31.82 -32.52 14.63
CA THR A 186 31.94 -32.66 16.08
C THR A 186 32.18 -31.32 16.77
N LEU A 187 33.07 -30.48 16.25
CA LEU A 187 33.36 -29.17 16.83
C LEU A 187 32.19 -28.18 16.64
N ILE A 188 31.52 -28.26 15.50
CA ILE A 188 30.29 -27.49 15.24
C ILE A 188 29.20 -27.89 16.24
N ASP A 189 29.07 -29.19 16.50
CA ASP A 189 28.13 -29.70 17.49
C ASP A 189 28.44 -29.21 18.89
N ILE A 190 29.71 -29.23 19.30
CA ILE A 190 30.18 -28.68 20.58
C ILE A 190 29.83 -27.19 20.71
N ILE A 191 30.06 -26.39 19.67
CA ILE A 191 29.72 -24.96 19.67
C ILE A 191 28.21 -24.77 19.83
N LEU A 192 27.39 -25.54 19.10
CA LEU A 192 25.95 -25.45 19.16
C LEU A 192 25.40 -25.90 20.52
N ILE A 193 25.95 -26.96 21.10
CA ILE A 193 25.62 -27.46 22.45
C ILE A 193 25.86 -26.36 23.49
N ASN A 194 27.05 -25.76 23.49
CA ASN A 194 27.40 -24.71 24.46
C ASN A 194 26.58 -23.42 24.28
N LEU A 195 26.03 -23.18 23.08
CA LEU A 195 25.12 -22.07 22.82
C LEU A 195 23.65 -22.40 23.18
N GLY A 196 23.36 -23.60 23.69
CA GLY A 196 22.01 -24.06 24.00
C GLY A 196 21.14 -24.27 22.76
N ILE A 197 21.76 -24.56 21.61
CA ILE A 197 21.08 -24.78 20.33
C ILE A 197 21.04 -26.29 20.05
N PRO A 198 19.91 -26.87 19.62
CA PRO A 198 19.86 -28.26 19.16
C PRO A 198 20.89 -28.47 18.05
N HIS A 199 21.86 -29.34 18.26
CA HIS A 199 23.02 -29.47 17.39
C HIS A 199 22.79 -30.44 16.22
N ASN A 200 21.86 -31.40 16.38
CA ASN A 200 21.52 -32.37 15.33
C ASN A 200 20.02 -32.46 15.04
N LYS A 201 19.67 -33.05 13.88
CA LYS A 201 18.28 -33.22 13.43
C LYS A 201 17.46 -34.11 14.37
N LYS A 202 18.07 -35.14 14.98
CA LYS A 202 17.40 -36.07 15.90
C LYS A 202 16.86 -35.36 17.15
N MET A 203 17.58 -34.37 17.70
CA MET A 203 17.08 -33.56 18.82
C MET A 203 15.91 -32.67 18.43
N ILE A 204 15.93 -32.09 17.22
CA ILE A 204 14.79 -31.31 16.71
C ILE A 204 13.57 -32.21 16.53
N ASP A 205 13.78 -33.44 16.07
CA ASP A 205 12.70 -34.40 15.86
C ASP A 205 12.07 -34.86 17.18
N LYS A 206 12.87 -35.02 18.24
CA LYS A 206 12.41 -35.34 19.60
C LYS A 206 11.86 -34.15 20.38
N SER A 207 11.99 -32.92 19.87
CA SER A 207 11.49 -31.72 20.56
C SER A 207 10.00 -31.46 20.30
N ASN A 208 9.34 -30.73 21.21
CA ASN A 208 7.94 -30.32 21.07
C ASN A 208 7.76 -29.04 20.23
N PHE A 209 8.70 -28.69 19.36
CA PHE A 209 8.58 -27.47 18.54
C PHE A 209 7.53 -27.63 17.41
N PRO A 210 6.57 -26.69 17.27
CA PRO A 210 5.47 -26.80 16.30
C PRO A 210 5.90 -26.66 14.83
N ASN A 211 7.12 -26.19 14.54
CA ASN A 211 7.63 -26.05 13.17
C ASN A 211 9.04 -26.62 13.01
N LYS A 212 9.15 -27.95 13.13
CA LYS A 212 10.40 -28.71 13.03
C LYS A 212 11.12 -28.48 11.70
N ARG A 213 10.39 -28.35 10.58
CA ARG A 213 10.96 -28.09 9.24
C ARG A 213 11.72 -26.76 9.18
N LYS A 214 11.12 -25.68 9.67
CA LYS A 214 11.78 -24.36 9.74
C LYS A 214 12.99 -24.38 10.67
N LEU A 215 12.93 -25.15 11.76
CA LEU A 215 14.03 -25.28 12.71
C LEU A 215 15.22 -26.05 12.12
N LYS A 216 14.97 -27.12 11.35
CA LYS A 216 16.00 -27.86 10.60
C LYS A 216 16.73 -26.97 9.59
N HIS A 217 16.01 -26.15 8.83
CA HIS A 217 16.63 -25.19 7.90
C HIS A 217 17.47 -24.13 8.62
N ARG A 218 17.01 -23.64 9.78
CA ARG A 218 17.78 -22.70 10.62
C ARG A 218 19.03 -23.33 11.21
N LEU A 219 18.96 -24.59 11.62
CA LEU A 219 20.11 -25.35 12.11
C LEU A 219 21.15 -25.50 11.00
N GLN A 220 20.75 -25.92 9.80
CA GLN A 220 21.68 -26.07 8.67
C GLN A 220 22.38 -24.75 8.35
N ARG A 221 21.65 -23.64 8.22
CA ARG A 221 22.25 -22.31 7.99
C ARG A 221 23.23 -21.89 9.07
N LYS A 222 22.99 -22.28 10.34
CA LYS A 222 23.92 -22.00 11.44
C LYS A 222 25.18 -22.86 11.34
N ARG A 223 25.06 -24.15 10.98
CA ARG A 223 26.22 -25.03 10.72
C ARG A 223 27.05 -24.48 9.56
N ASP A 224 26.41 -24.12 8.46
CA ASP A 224 27.07 -23.57 7.28
C ASP A 224 27.78 -22.24 7.62
N PHE A 225 27.14 -21.39 8.43
CA PHE A 225 27.77 -20.16 8.94
C PHE A 225 28.99 -20.45 9.82
N ILE A 226 28.92 -21.44 10.72
CA ILE A 226 30.06 -21.83 11.58
C ILE A 226 31.19 -22.42 10.73
N ARG A 227 30.89 -23.23 9.71
CA ARG A 227 31.91 -23.73 8.76
C ARG A 227 32.58 -22.60 8.00
N GLN A 228 31.77 -21.69 7.46
CA GLN A 228 32.25 -20.60 6.61
C GLN A 228 33.05 -19.54 7.38
N TYR A 229 32.63 -19.21 8.61
CA TYR A 229 33.18 -18.08 9.37
C TYR A 229 33.89 -18.47 10.66
N GLY A 230 33.90 -19.75 11.04
CA GLY A 230 34.53 -20.24 12.27
C GLY A 230 36.01 -19.91 12.35
N LYS A 231 36.77 -20.18 11.28
CA LYS A 231 38.20 -19.81 11.18
C LYS A 231 38.41 -18.29 11.36
N ILE A 232 37.58 -17.48 10.70
CA ILE A 232 37.63 -16.02 10.75
C ILE A 232 37.32 -15.51 12.16
N ILE A 233 36.34 -16.08 12.85
CA ILE A 233 35.97 -15.71 14.22
C ILE A 233 37.11 -16.01 15.20
N VAL A 234 37.73 -17.17 15.08
CA VAL A 234 38.85 -17.58 15.94
C VAL A 234 40.04 -16.67 15.74
N GLU A 235 40.33 -16.35 14.49
CA GLU A 235 41.43 -15.45 14.16
C GLU A 235 41.12 -13.99 14.54
N ILE A 236 39.87 -13.54 14.47
CA ILE A 236 39.40 -12.28 15.08
C ILE A 236 39.58 -12.30 16.60
N LEU A 237 39.44 -13.45 17.26
CA LEU A 237 39.62 -13.57 18.71
C LEU A 237 41.11 -13.69 19.11
N ASP A 238 41.97 -14.20 18.24
CA ASP A 238 43.42 -14.42 18.46
C ASP A 238 44.32 -13.28 17.98
N LEU A 239 44.13 -12.78 16.75
CA LEU A 239 45.02 -11.77 16.12
C LEU A 239 44.64 -10.33 16.46
N SER A 240 43.53 -10.12 17.16
CA SER A 240 43.11 -8.79 17.61
C SER A 240 43.95 -8.28 18.79
N LYS A 241 45.26 -8.32 18.66
CA LYS A 241 46.17 -7.39 19.32
C LYS A 241 47.12 -6.72 18.31
N ASN A 242 47.34 -7.32 17.14
CA ASN A 242 48.40 -6.92 16.21
C ASN A 242 47.94 -6.67 14.77
N SER A 243 46.73 -7.06 14.38
CA SER A 243 46.22 -6.92 13.00
C SER A 243 45.05 -5.96 12.86
N THR A 244 44.96 -5.28 11.72
CA THR A 244 43.81 -4.42 11.37
C THR A 244 42.64 -5.23 10.80
N GLN A 245 41.41 -4.69 10.85
CA GLN A 245 40.23 -5.36 10.25
C GLN A 245 40.40 -5.60 8.74
N THR A 246 41.16 -4.76 8.05
CA THR A 246 41.48 -4.89 6.63
C THR A 246 42.47 -6.02 6.35
N GLU A 247 43.47 -6.22 7.20
CA GLU A 247 44.42 -7.34 7.07
C GLU A 247 43.71 -8.69 7.23
N ILE A 248 42.81 -8.80 8.20
CA ILE A 248 42.01 -10.02 8.41
C ILE A 248 41.08 -10.25 7.21
N ALA A 249 40.46 -9.19 6.69
CA ALA A 249 39.60 -9.26 5.50
C ALA A 249 40.37 -9.82 4.29
N ASN A 250 41.57 -9.28 4.02
CA ASN A 250 42.42 -9.70 2.92
C ASN A 250 42.92 -11.15 3.08
N LYS A 251 43.33 -11.54 4.28
CA LYS A 251 43.84 -12.89 4.55
C LYS A 251 42.81 -13.99 4.25
N TYR A 252 41.52 -13.70 4.46
CA TYR A 252 40.44 -14.65 4.24
C TYR A 252 39.63 -14.43 2.96
N GLY A 253 40.03 -13.48 2.11
CA GLY A 253 39.30 -13.17 0.88
C GLY A 253 37.85 -12.71 1.11
N VAL A 254 37.58 -12.01 2.22
CA VAL A 254 36.24 -11.50 2.56
C VAL A 254 36.24 -9.96 2.62
N SER A 255 35.08 -9.34 2.41
CA SER A 255 34.99 -7.87 2.49
C SER A 255 35.25 -7.35 3.91
N SER A 256 35.85 -6.17 4.06
CA SER A 256 36.02 -5.53 5.38
C SER A 256 34.70 -5.25 6.08
N ARG A 257 33.61 -5.02 5.34
CA ARG A 257 32.24 -4.93 5.90
C ARG A 257 31.80 -6.23 6.55
N THR A 258 32.18 -7.38 6.00
CA THR A 258 31.90 -8.71 6.58
C THR A 258 32.60 -8.85 7.93
N ILE A 259 33.88 -8.45 8.03
CA ILE A 259 34.64 -8.44 9.29
C ILE A 259 33.99 -7.50 10.32
N VAL A 260 33.60 -6.26 9.93
CA VAL A 260 32.93 -5.31 10.84
C VAL A 260 31.62 -5.88 11.39
N ARG A 261 30.81 -6.53 10.54
CA ARG A 261 29.55 -7.18 10.96
C ARG A 261 29.80 -8.33 11.91
N LEU A 262 30.82 -9.15 11.66
CA LEU A 262 31.25 -10.24 12.54
C LEU A 262 31.70 -9.71 13.90
N VAL A 263 32.57 -8.69 13.92
CA VAL A 263 33.04 -8.06 15.17
C VAL A 263 31.86 -7.48 15.95
N LYS A 264 30.97 -6.72 15.32
CA LYS A 264 29.77 -6.16 15.98
C LYS A 264 28.82 -7.23 16.51
N TYR A 265 28.66 -8.33 15.77
CA TYR A 265 27.89 -9.48 16.23
C TYR A 265 28.53 -10.11 17.48
N LEU A 266 29.85 -10.28 17.49
CA LEU A 266 30.60 -10.80 18.63
C LEU A 266 30.52 -9.87 19.85
N GLU A 267 30.67 -8.56 19.67
CA GLU A 267 30.48 -7.53 20.71
C GLU A 267 29.08 -7.58 21.30
N THR A 268 28.05 -7.55 20.45
CA THR A 268 26.65 -7.48 20.89
C THR A 268 26.24 -8.76 21.61
N ARG A 269 26.69 -9.91 21.11
CA ARG A 269 26.24 -11.21 21.62
C ARG A 269 27.06 -11.70 22.81
N PHE A 270 28.35 -11.40 22.84
CA PHE A 270 29.29 -11.90 23.85
C PHE A 270 29.88 -10.81 24.74
N LYS A 271 29.42 -9.55 24.63
CA LYS A 271 29.90 -8.39 25.40
C LYS A 271 31.42 -8.17 25.30
N LEU A 272 32.03 -8.59 24.19
CA LEU A 272 33.47 -8.42 23.96
C LEU A 272 33.78 -6.93 23.73
N ASN A 273 34.78 -6.40 24.45
CA ASN A 273 35.26 -5.04 24.24
C ASN A 273 36.31 -5.02 23.10
N SER A 274 35.85 -4.72 21.89
CA SER A 274 36.70 -4.66 20.70
C SER A 274 37.64 -3.45 20.65
N ARG A 275 37.37 -2.39 21.43
CA ARG A 275 38.17 -1.15 21.46
C ARG A 275 39.61 -1.38 21.91
N ILE A 276 39.87 -2.48 22.62
CA ILE A 276 41.20 -2.83 23.16
C ILE A 276 42.01 -3.69 22.17
N ARG A 277 41.40 -4.09 21.05
CA ARG A 277 41.86 -5.27 20.31
C ARG A 277 42.31 -5.01 18.85
N PHE A 278 41.81 -4.00 18.15
CA PHE A 278 42.28 -3.74 16.77
C PHE A 278 43.25 -2.55 16.70
N LYS A 279 44.32 -2.66 15.90
CA LYS A 279 45.12 -1.48 15.51
C LYS A 279 44.23 -0.53 14.71
N HIS A 280 44.15 0.73 15.13
CA HIS A 280 43.47 1.75 14.35
C HIS A 280 44.31 2.11 13.12
N SER A 281 43.68 2.11 11.95
CA SER A 281 44.29 2.60 10.71
C SER A 281 44.44 4.13 10.76
N LYS A 282 45.57 4.67 10.29
CA LYS A 282 45.78 6.13 10.11
C LYS A 282 44.70 6.78 9.22
N LYS A 283 44.03 5.99 8.36
CA LYS A 283 42.95 6.43 7.46
C LYS A 283 41.61 6.61 8.20
N ASP A 284 41.33 5.82 9.24
CA ASP A 284 40.10 5.93 10.05
C ASP A 284 40.10 7.15 10.96
N VAL A 285 41.28 7.55 11.44
CA VAL A 285 41.46 8.77 12.25
C VAL A 285 41.16 10.02 11.39
N ARG A 286 41.65 10.05 10.14
CA ARG A 286 41.40 11.16 9.20
C ARG A 286 39.93 11.25 8.78
N ARG A 287 39.24 10.12 8.62
CA ARG A 287 37.80 10.09 8.24
C ARG A 287 36.89 10.68 9.32
N LYS A 288 37.22 10.48 10.59
CA LYS A 288 36.44 11.03 11.72
C LYS A 288 36.59 12.55 11.86
N VAL A 289 37.78 13.07 11.52
CA VAL A 289 38.03 14.52 11.47
C VAL A 289 37.23 15.18 10.33
N SER A 290 37.10 14.53 9.18
CA SER A 290 36.29 15.05 8.06
C SER A 290 34.78 14.95 8.29
N GLU A 291 34.31 14.07 9.16
CA GLU A 291 32.88 13.90 9.50
C GLU A 291 32.38 14.85 10.61
N GLY A 292 33.16 15.88 10.97
CA GLY A 292 32.73 16.94 11.89
C GLY A 292 32.70 16.55 13.37
N GLN A 293 33.20 15.37 13.74
CA GLN A 293 33.46 15.03 15.14
C GLN A 293 34.77 15.72 15.56
N ARG A 294 34.69 16.97 16.01
CA ARG A 294 35.85 17.74 16.49
C ARG A 294 36.13 17.42 17.95
N ASP A 295 37.37 17.01 18.21
CA ASP A 295 37.96 16.88 19.52
C ASP A 295 38.48 18.27 19.94
N TRP A 296 37.75 18.92 20.86
CA TRP A 296 38.04 20.26 21.38
C TRP A 296 38.87 20.24 22.67
N SER A 297 39.42 19.08 23.03
CA SER A 297 40.14 18.87 24.28
C SER A 297 41.29 19.86 24.48
N PHE A 298 41.86 20.47 23.43
CA PHE A 298 42.93 21.47 23.59
C PHE A 298 42.48 22.79 24.26
N LEU A 299 41.17 23.10 24.30
CA LEU A 299 40.63 24.28 25.00
C LEU A 299 40.35 24.02 26.48
N ASP A 300 40.31 22.76 26.88
CA ASP A 300 39.99 22.35 28.25
C ASP A 300 41.23 22.34 29.17
N TYR A 301 42.42 22.66 28.66
CA TYR A 301 43.65 22.64 29.46
C TYR A 301 44.40 23.97 29.40
N ASP A 302 45.07 24.32 30.50
CA ASP A 302 46.04 25.40 30.50
C ASP A 302 47.33 25.01 29.76
N ASP A 303 48.26 25.96 29.62
CA ASP A 303 49.50 25.76 28.86
C ASP A 303 50.45 24.75 29.54
N MET A 304 50.08 24.28 30.73
CA MET A 304 50.75 23.25 31.54
C MET A 304 50.00 21.91 31.53
N GLY A 305 48.90 21.79 30.77
CA GLY A 305 48.13 20.56 30.62
C GLY A 305 47.17 20.25 31.77
N GLN A 306 46.79 21.23 32.60
CA GLN A 306 45.82 21.08 33.69
C GLN A 306 44.41 21.49 33.26
N PRO A 307 43.35 20.74 33.64
CA PRO A 307 42.00 21.00 33.19
C PRO A 307 41.47 22.34 33.74
N LEU A 308 40.98 23.19 32.85
CA LEU A 308 40.41 24.51 33.16
C LEU A 308 38.99 24.39 33.72
N SER A 309 38.63 25.34 34.59
CA SER A 309 37.22 25.51 34.97
C SER A 309 36.40 25.96 33.76
N ARG A 310 35.10 25.63 33.75
CA ARG A 310 34.18 25.98 32.65
C ARG A 310 34.13 27.49 32.35
N GLU A 311 34.37 28.32 33.36
CA GLU A 311 34.43 29.77 33.27
C GLU A 311 35.74 30.25 32.60
N ASN A 312 36.84 29.57 32.88
CA ASN A 312 38.15 29.84 32.25
C ASN A 312 38.22 29.34 30.80
N THR A 313 37.56 28.23 30.47
CA THR A 313 37.41 27.76 29.08
C THR A 313 36.63 28.77 28.23
N LEU A 314 35.59 29.38 28.81
CA LEU A 314 34.80 30.46 28.18
C LEU A 314 35.62 31.74 27.99
N GLN A 315 36.41 32.14 29.00
CA GLN A 315 37.33 33.28 28.85
C GLN A 315 38.39 33.04 27.78
N LYS A 316 39.01 31.85 27.72
CA LYS A 316 39.97 31.50 26.66
C LYS A 316 39.32 31.52 25.28
N LEU A 317 38.07 31.05 25.16
CA LEU A 317 37.32 31.08 23.90
C LEU A 317 37.06 32.52 23.45
N VAL A 318 36.65 33.40 24.38
CA VAL A 318 36.41 34.83 24.09
C VAL A 318 37.70 35.54 23.70
N ILE A 319 38.81 35.32 24.41
CA ILE A 319 40.12 35.90 24.09
C ILE A 319 40.63 35.39 22.73
N TYR A 320 40.46 34.11 22.44
CA TYR A 320 40.83 33.53 21.14
C TYR A 320 40.04 34.16 19.99
N LEU A 321 38.74 34.41 20.18
CA LEU A 321 37.90 35.06 19.18
C LEU A 321 38.23 36.55 19.03
N LEU A 322 38.58 37.25 20.11
CA LEU A 322 38.97 38.66 20.05
C LEU A 322 40.35 38.87 19.41
N ASN A 323 41.28 37.94 19.58
CA ASN A 323 42.65 38.07 19.05
C ASN A 323 42.79 37.64 17.57
N ASN A 324 41.85 36.85 17.04
CA ASN A 324 41.91 36.36 15.66
C ASN A 324 41.01 37.14 14.68
N PHE A 325 40.21 38.09 15.18
CA PHE A 325 39.39 38.96 14.36
C PHE A 325 39.71 40.41 14.75
N GLU A 326 40.50 41.10 13.93
CA GLU A 326 40.80 42.53 14.12
C GLU A 326 39.51 43.36 14.05
N ILE A 327 38.92 43.68 15.20
CA ILE A 327 37.82 44.63 15.30
C ILE A 327 38.09 45.58 16.47
N ILE A 328 38.42 46.81 16.10
CA ILE A 328 38.54 47.97 16.98
C ILE A 328 37.15 48.60 17.10
N ASP A 329 36.72 48.84 18.35
CA ASP A 329 35.60 49.67 18.80
C ASP A 329 34.27 49.59 18.04
N SER A 330 33.43 48.64 18.46
CA SER A 330 32.01 48.82 18.82
C SER A 330 31.30 47.48 18.67
N THR A 331 30.53 47.08 19.68
CA THR A 331 29.91 45.75 19.76
C THR A 331 28.68 45.60 18.85
N ALA A 332 28.14 46.67 18.27
CA ALA A 332 26.89 46.64 17.51
C ALA A 332 26.97 45.93 16.13
N PRO A 333 28.02 46.12 15.28
CA PRO A 333 28.06 45.52 13.94
C PRO A 333 28.27 44.01 13.93
N LEU A 334 28.89 43.45 14.99
CA LEU A 334 29.09 42.01 15.13
C LEU A 334 27.76 41.27 15.35
N PHE A 335 26.83 41.87 16.10
CA PHE A 335 25.50 41.31 16.35
C PHE A 335 24.62 41.32 15.10
N GLU A 336 24.73 42.36 14.29
CA GLU A 336 24.00 42.50 13.02
C GLU A 336 24.49 41.46 12.00
N TYR A 337 25.81 41.29 11.87
CA TYR A 337 26.42 40.31 10.96
C TYR A 337 26.15 38.85 11.38
N ILE A 338 26.13 38.53 12.67
CA ILE A 338 25.83 37.18 13.18
C ILE A 338 24.34 36.81 13.00
N SER A 339 23.42 37.79 13.15
CA SER A 339 21.98 37.57 13.00
C SER A 339 21.56 37.17 11.57
N ILE A 340 22.31 37.62 10.55
CA ILE A 340 22.03 37.34 9.13
C ILE A 340 22.45 35.90 8.73
N LYS A 341 23.38 35.28 9.46
CA LYS A 341 24.02 34.00 9.04
C LYS A 341 23.59 32.77 9.85
N ASP A 342 23.02 32.92 11.05
CA ASP A 342 22.64 31.78 11.89
C ASP A 342 21.28 31.98 12.63
N PRO A 343 20.19 31.40 12.10
CA PRO A 343 18.86 31.46 12.72
C PRO A 343 18.77 30.84 14.12
N SER A 344 19.71 29.98 14.51
CA SER A 344 19.72 29.36 15.84
C SER A 344 20.12 30.34 16.95
N PHE A 345 20.87 31.39 16.60
CA PHE A 345 21.22 32.48 17.50
C PHE A 345 20.01 33.36 17.85
N ILE A 346 19.11 33.59 16.87
CA ILE A 346 17.87 34.36 17.05
C ILE A 346 16.95 33.67 18.06
N ASN A 347 16.81 32.35 17.99
CA ASN A 347 15.98 31.59 18.94
C ASN A 347 16.56 31.58 20.36
N ALA A 348 17.89 31.48 20.51
CA ALA A 348 18.57 31.58 21.80
C ALA A 348 18.51 32.99 22.41
N TYR A 349 18.45 34.04 21.57
CA TYR A 349 18.27 35.43 21.97
C TYR A 349 16.80 35.70 22.39
N ARG A 350 15.83 35.19 21.63
CA ARG A 350 14.38 35.30 21.92
C ARG A 350 14.01 34.65 23.26
N ASP A 351 14.58 33.49 23.58
CA ASP A 351 14.43 32.81 24.87
C ASP A 351 15.04 33.63 26.05
N ARG A 352 16.03 34.49 25.81
CA ARG A 352 16.60 35.39 26.84
C ARG A 352 15.80 36.68 26.98
N CYS A 353 15.21 37.20 25.90
CA CYS A 353 14.34 38.38 25.95
C CYS A 353 13.10 38.17 26.84
N PHE A 354 12.49 36.97 26.83
CA PHE A 354 11.37 36.65 27.72
C PHE A 354 11.74 36.69 29.21
N LYS A 355 12.96 36.25 29.55
CA LYS A 355 13.48 36.31 30.93
C LYS A 355 13.86 37.72 31.36
N TRP A 356 14.22 38.57 30.40
CA TRP A 356 14.44 40.01 30.63
C TRP A 356 13.13 40.77 30.79
N GLN A 357 12.04 40.33 30.17
CA GLN A 357 10.72 40.95 30.29
C GLN A 357 10.15 40.82 31.71
N GLU A 358 10.32 39.67 32.38
CA GLU A 358 10.00 39.51 33.81
C GLU A 358 10.88 40.37 34.73
N ILE A 359 12.16 40.58 34.39
CA ILE A 359 13.08 41.43 35.17
C ILE A 359 12.79 42.93 34.93
N LEU A 360 12.34 43.29 33.74
CA LEU A 360 11.95 44.65 33.35
C LEU A 360 10.58 45.04 33.93
N GLU A 361 9.67 44.09 34.15
CA GLU A 361 8.41 44.34 34.87
C GLU A 361 8.61 44.51 36.38
N ALA A 362 9.72 44.00 36.93
CA ALA A 362 10.11 44.13 38.33
C ALA A 362 10.98 45.35 38.66
N SER A 363 11.35 46.19 37.67
CA SER A 363 12.17 47.37 37.87
C SER A 363 11.56 48.64 37.25
N ASP A 364 11.79 49.80 37.86
CA ASP A 364 11.29 51.13 37.45
C ASP A 364 11.89 51.65 36.11
N LEU A 365 12.38 50.77 35.25
CA LEU A 365 12.99 51.09 33.95
C LEU A 365 11.98 51.15 32.78
N LYS A 366 10.68 51.16 33.10
CA LYS A 366 9.57 51.22 32.14
C LYS A 366 9.60 52.46 31.23
N SER A 367 10.28 53.54 31.65
CA SER A 367 10.41 54.77 30.86
C SER A 367 11.42 54.68 29.72
N CYS A 368 12.42 53.79 29.79
CA CYS A 368 13.49 53.74 28.78
C CYS A 368 13.12 52.97 27.52
N PHE A 369 12.07 52.15 27.54
CA PHE A 369 11.68 51.29 26.42
C PHE A 369 10.37 51.68 25.73
N LYS A 370 9.76 52.81 26.08
CA LYS A 370 8.46 53.25 25.56
C LYS A 370 8.46 53.59 24.05
N ASN A 371 9.63 53.67 23.42
CA ASN A 371 9.79 53.99 21.99
C ASN A 371 10.29 52.81 21.13
N TRP A 372 10.31 51.58 21.65
CA TRP A 372 10.66 50.41 20.84
C TRP A 372 9.39 49.75 20.30
N SER A 373 8.76 50.42 19.33
CA SER A 373 7.82 49.76 18.43
C SER A 373 8.63 48.86 17.49
N ILE A 374 8.48 47.54 17.61
CA ILE A 374 8.87 46.60 16.57
C ILE A 374 8.18 47.10 15.28
N SER A 375 8.96 47.46 14.27
CA SER A 375 8.45 48.03 13.02
C SER A 375 7.45 47.06 12.37
N GLU A 376 6.41 47.62 11.75
CA GLU A 376 5.42 46.88 10.94
C GLU A 376 6.06 46.04 9.82
N GLU A 377 7.33 46.27 9.47
CA GLU A 377 8.09 45.46 8.50
C GLU A 377 8.28 43.97 8.89
N TYR A 378 8.01 43.59 10.14
CA TYR A 378 8.10 42.19 10.58
C TYR A 378 6.74 41.45 10.65
N SER A 379 5.60 42.13 10.41
CA SER A 379 4.28 41.46 10.42
C SER A 379 4.02 40.60 9.19
N ASP A 380 4.77 40.80 8.10
CA ASP A 380 4.62 40.06 6.84
C ASP A 380 5.54 38.83 6.74
N LEU A 381 6.39 38.59 7.74
CA LEU A 381 7.09 37.31 7.87
C LEU A 381 6.11 36.33 8.48
N ASP A 382 5.31 35.73 7.59
CA ASP A 382 4.33 34.65 7.79
C ASP A 382 5.02 33.37 8.30
N LEU A 383 5.68 33.48 9.46
CA LEU A 383 6.51 32.45 10.08
C LEU A 383 5.58 31.41 10.67
N LYS A 384 5.24 30.42 9.83
CA LYS A 384 4.47 29.24 10.21
C LYS A 384 5.05 28.60 11.47
N TYR A 385 4.25 28.53 12.52
CA TYR A 385 4.61 27.85 13.76
C TYR A 385 4.62 26.34 13.52
N SER A 386 5.80 25.76 13.41
CA SER A 386 5.98 24.38 12.95
C SER A 386 5.54 23.36 13.99
N THR A 387 5.23 22.14 13.56
CA THR A 387 4.89 21.05 14.48
C THR A 387 6.01 20.73 15.45
N LEU A 388 7.27 20.88 15.01
CA LEU A 388 8.43 20.65 15.88
C LEU A 388 8.49 21.67 17.00
N GLU A 389 8.30 22.96 16.69
CA GLU A 389 8.30 24.03 17.68
C GLU A 389 7.14 23.87 18.67
N LEU A 390 5.93 23.56 18.20
CA LEU A 390 4.80 23.25 19.09
C LEU A 390 5.15 22.12 20.08
N ILE A 391 5.77 21.04 19.60
CA ILE A 391 6.12 19.90 20.47
C ILE A 391 7.19 20.27 21.50
N GLU A 392 8.22 21.03 21.12
CA GLU A 392 9.26 21.45 22.07
C GLU A 392 8.72 22.50 23.06
N ASP A 393 7.85 23.41 22.63
CA ASP A 393 7.22 24.41 23.50
C ASP A 393 6.27 23.75 24.51
N LEU A 394 5.42 22.81 24.07
CA LEU A 394 4.58 22.01 24.97
C LEU A 394 5.44 21.22 25.96
N LYS A 395 6.53 20.59 25.50
CA LYS A 395 7.43 19.81 26.36
C LYS A 395 8.11 20.69 27.42
N ARG A 396 8.55 21.89 27.04
CA ARG A 396 9.16 22.89 27.94
C ARG A 396 8.14 23.37 28.97
N GLU A 397 6.98 23.83 28.53
CA GLU A 397 5.93 24.39 29.39
C GLU A 397 5.39 23.36 30.39
N ILE A 398 5.10 22.14 29.92
CA ILE A 398 4.67 21.06 30.82
C ILE A 398 5.81 20.67 31.77
N GLY A 399 7.07 20.69 31.31
CA GLY A 399 8.24 20.36 32.12
C GLY A 399 8.43 21.31 33.31
N MET A 400 8.17 22.61 33.10
CA MET A 400 8.19 23.62 34.16
C MET A 400 7.15 23.34 35.25
N ARG A 401 5.97 22.84 34.87
CA ARG A 401 4.84 22.59 35.78
C ARG A 401 4.98 21.31 36.60
N ILE A 402 5.72 20.33 36.11
CA ILE A 402 5.96 19.06 36.81
C ILE A 402 7.38 18.94 37.40
N SER A 403 8.10 20.06 37.43
CA SER A 403 9.46 20.22 37.97
C SER A 403 10.47 19.18 37.47
N ASN A 404 10.34 18.74 36.21
CA ASN A 404 11.15 17.65 35.66
C ASN A 404 11.30 17.72 34.14
N TYR A 405 12.41 17.16 33.65
CA TYR A 405 12.58 16.88 32.23
C TYR A 405 11.54 15.88 31.72
N ILE A 406 10.79 16.24 30.68
CA ILE A 406 9.77 15.38 30.08
C ILE A 406 10.35 14.60 28.91
N SER A 407 10.33 13.28 29.03
CA SER A 407 10.59 12.40 27.89
C SER A 407 9.45 12.47 26.87
N HIS A 408 9.72 12.23 25.58
CA HIS A 408 8.67 12.17 24.55
C HIS A 408 7.58 11.13 24.83
N LYS A 409 7.93 10.08 25.58
CA LYS A 409 6.99 9.06 26.05
C LYS A 409 6.01 9.67 27.04
N ASN A 410 6.51 10.35 28.06
CA ASN A 410 5.67 11.00 29.08
C ASN A 410 4.83 12.11 28.45
N LEU A 411 5.39 12.90 27.52
CA LEU A 411 4.62 13.90 26.77
C LEU A 411 3.45 13.27 26.02
N SER A 412 3.69 12.14 25.34
CA SER A 412 2.61 11.42 24.65
C SER A 412 1.49 11.02 25.62
N GLU A 413 1.82 10.47 26.80
CA GLU A 413 0.85 10.06 27.81
C GLU A 413 0.11 11.25 28.45
N ILE A 414 0.78 12.40 28.61
CA ILE A 414 0.17 13.64 29.09
C ILE A 414 -0.87 14.15 28.08
N LEU A 415 -0.57 14.06 26.78
CA LEU A 415 -1.47 14.45 25.70
C LEU A 415 -2.56 13.40 25.39
N GLY A 416 -2.72 12.37 26.23
CA GLY A 416 -3.71 11.30 26.06
C GLY A 416 -3.39 10.29 24.96
N GLN A 417 -2.16 10.30 24.43
CA GLN A 417 -1.76 9.51 23.28
C GLN A 417 -0.99 8.23 23.66
N LYS A 418 -0.87 7.32 22.69
CA LYS A 418 0.02 6.15 22.82
C LYS A 418 1.46 6.61 23.09
N LYS A 419 2.20 5.91 23.97
CA LYS A 419 3.61 6.16 24.36
C LYS A 419 4.59 6.50 23.22
N SER A 420 4.34 6.05 22.00
CA SER A 420 5.18 6.27 20.82
C SER A 420 4.75 7.45 19.95
N HIS A 421 3.68 8.17 20.30
CA HIS A 421 3.01 9.13 19.43
C HIS A 421 3.89 10.32 19.09
N ILE A 422 4.43 11.04 20.08
CA ILE A 422 5.34 12.18 19.86
C ILE A 422 6.58 11.74 19.09
N LYS A 423 7.16 10.59 19.44
CA LYS A 423 8.31 10.04 18.70
C LYS A 423 7.98 9.84 17.21
N SER A 424 6.77 9.35 16.91
CA SER A 424 6.30 9.16 15.53
C SER A 424 6.12 10.50 14.82
N ILE A 425 5.54 11.51 15.49
CA ILE A 425 5.42 12.88 14.96
C ILE A 425 6.80 13.44 14.60
N LEU A 426 7.77 13.35 15.50
CA LEU A 426 9.13 13.82 15.24
C LEU A 426 9.79 13.07 14.08
N GLU A 427 9.55 11.77 13.93
CA GLU A 427 10.00 11.01 12.75
C GLU A 427 9.34 11.48 11.45
N TYR A 428 8.07 11.90 11.48
CA TYR A 428 7.40 12.50 10.33
C TYR A 428 7.98 13.89 10.01
N CYS A 429 8.15 14.76 11.01
CA CYS A 429 8.75 16.09 10.83
C CYS A 429 10.17 16.01 10.25
N ARG A 430 10.96 14.99 10.62
CA ARG A 430 12.29 14.76 10.04
C ARG A 430 12.27 14.36 8.57
N ARG A 431 11.18 13.73 8.10
CA ARG A 431 11.02 13.34 6.70
C ARG A 431 10.35 14.42 5.86
N ASP A 432 9.53 15.23 6.51
CA ASP A 432 8.72 16.28 5.90
C ASP A 432 8.61 17.43 6.90
N SER A 433 9.43 18.47 6.71
CA SER A 433 9.42 19.66 7.58
C SER A 433 8.08 20.39 7.56
N GLY A 434 7.29 20.21 6.49
CA GLY A 434 5.91 20.72 6.36
C GLY A 434 4.85 19.82 6.99
N TYR A 435 5.24 18.82 7.79
CA TYR A 435 4.28 17.96 8.49
C TYR A 435 3.45 18.76 9.48
N LEU A 436 2.12 18.73 9.33
CA LEU A 436 1.16 19.39 10.22
C LEU A 436 0.32 18.38 11.02
N LEU A 437 -0.02 18.74 12.25
CA LEU A 437 -1.00 18.03 13.07
C LEU A 437 -2.41 18.38 12.63
N THR A 438 -3.33 17.43 12.75
CA THR A 438 -4.74 17.66 12.39
C THR A 438 -5.51 18.30 13.54
N LYS A 439 -6.55 19.07 13.21
CA LYS A 439 -7.45 19.70 14.21
C LYS A 439 -7.99 18.69 15.24
N SER A 440 -8.36 17.47 14.80
CA SER A 440 -8.83 16.43 15.71
C SER A 440 -7.80 16.01 16.77
N ILE A 441 -6.51 15.96 16.43
CA ILE A 441 -5.44 15.61 17.38
C ILE A 441 -5.22 16.77 18.35
N LEU A 442 -5.26 18.01 17.86
CA LEU A 442 -5.08 19.20 18.69
C LEU A 442 -6.25 19.39 19.67
N LYS A 443 -7.48 19.11 19.26
CA LYS A 443 -8.65 19.08 20.15
C LYS A 443 -8.48 18.04 21.26
N GLU A 444 -7.96 16.86 20.94
CA GLU A 444 -7.64 15.83 21.93
C GLU A 444 -6.52 16.28 22.88
N TYR A 445 -5.49 16.95 22.37
CA TYR A 445 -4.43 17.54 23.19
C TYR A 445 -5.01 18.55 24.18
N LYS A 446 -5.79 19.54 23.71
CA LYS A 446 -6.45 20.55 24.55
C LYS A 446 -7.30 19.90 25.64
N SER A 447 -8.14 18.92 25.28
CA SER A 447 -8.99 18.21 26.24
C SER A 447 -8.19 17.49 27.34
N ASN A 448 -7.08 16.83 26.98
CA ASN A 448 -6.22 16.14 27.94
C ASN A 448 -5.39 17.10 28.79
N LEU A 449 -5.01 18.26 28.26
CA LEU A 449 -4.29 19.28 29.01
C LEU A 449 -5.21 19.93 30.06
N ARG A 450 -6.46 20.23 29.70
CA ARG A 450 -7.50 20.71 30.63
C ARG A 450 -7.75 19.75 31.79
N SER A 451 -7.77 18.45 31.53
CA SER A 451 -8.03 17.45 32.58
C SER A 451 -6.84 17.24 33.51
N LYS A 452 -5.61 17.46 33.04
CA LYS A 452 -4.38 17.22 33.82
C LYS A 452 -3.85 18.45 34.54
N PHE A 453 -4.09 19.65 34.04
CA PHE A 453 -3.54 20.90 34.59
C PHE A 453 -4.66 21.87 34.95
N LYS A 454 -4.70 22.33 36.21
CA LYS A 454 -5.70 23.32 36.69
C LYS A 454 -5.62 24.65 35.93
N ASP A 455 -4.42 25.05 35.51
CA ASP A 455 -4.19 26.26 34.72
C ASP A 455 -3.69 25.91 33.31
N SER A 456 -4.55 25.35 32.46
CA SER A 456 -4.17 24.93 31.09
C SER A 456 -4.06 26.10 30.09
N LYS A 457 -4.30 27.35 30.49
CA LYS A 457 -4.43 28.49 29.55
C LYS A 457 -3.20 28.70 28.67
N VAL A 458 -2.00 28.69 29.25
CA VAL A 458 -0.74 28.84 28.49
C VAL A 458 -0.54 27.68 27.51
N LEU A 459 -0.87 26.45 27.92
CA LEU A 459 -0.75 25.27 27.08
C LEU A 459 -1.75 25.28 25.91
N GLU A 460 -2.97 25.74 26.16
CA GLU A 460 -4.00 25.91 25.14
C GLU A 460 -3.61 27.02 24.16
N PHE A 461 -3.08 28.14 24.66
CA PHE A 461 -2.58 29.23 23.83
C PHE A 461 -1.50 28.78 22.85
N LEU A 462 -0.57 27.91 23.25
CA LEU A 462 0.41 27.33 22.33
C LEU A 462 -0.26 26.53 21.20
N ILE A 463 -1.32 25.78 21.51
CA ILE A 463 -2.08 25.04 20.49
C ILE A 463 -2.89 25.99 19.61
N ASP A 464 -3.55 27.00 20.18
CA ASP A 464 -4.30 28.02 19.44
C ASP A 464 -3.39 28.75 18.46
N ARG A 465 -2.24 29.23 18.93
CA ARG A 465 -1.22 29.86 18.09
C ARG A 465 -0.80 28.96 16.93
N TYR A 466 -0.67 27.64 17.16
CA TYR A 466 -0.36 26.68 16.11
C TYR A 466 -1.50 26.51 15.12
N GLU A 467 -2.76 26.49 15.58
CA GLU A 467 -3.93 26.45 14.71
C GLU A 467 -4.06 27.71 13.86
N ASP A 468 -3.80 28.88 14.43
CA ASP A 468 -3.88 30.17 13.74
C ASP A 468 -2.76 30.36 12.71
N SER A 469 -1.56 29.82 12.99
CA SER A 469 -0.39 29.94 12.11
C SER A 469 -0.39 28.92 10.95
N ASN A 470 -1.37 28.00 10.88
CA ASN A 470 -1.34 26.91 9.92
C ASN A 470 -2.73 26.57 9.35
N THR A 471 -2.82 26.33 8.04
CA THR A 471 -4.05 25.78 7.41
C THR A 471 -4.18 24.29 7.72
N LEU A 472 -4.79 23.95 8.86
CA LEU A 472 -4.90 22.56 9.32
C LEU A 472 -6.08 21.81 8.71
N SER A 473 -5.85 20.55 8.34
CA SER A 473 -6.92 19.65 7.95
C SER A 473 -7.64 19.04 9.16
N GLU A 474 -8.95 18.83 9.00
CA GLU A 474 -9.81 18.13 9.98
C GLU A 474 -9.32 16.70 10.26
N LYS A 475 -8.90 16.00 9.20
CA LYS A 475 -8.48 14.59 9.23
C LYS A 475 -7.15 14.39 8.52
N ARG A 476 -6.36 13.44 9.01
CA ARG A 476 -5.01 13.13 8.49
C ARG A 476 -5.14 12.33 7.21
N GLN A 477 -5.56 12.99 6.14
CA GLN A 477 -5.75 12.36 4.86
C GLN A 477 -4.46 12.50 4.07
N MET A 478 -3.46 11.68 4.43
CA MET A 478 -2.26 11.47 3.60
C MET A 478 -2.61 11.18 2.14
N ILE A 479 -3.83 10.72 1.89
CA ILE A 479 -4.35 10.48 0.55
C ILE A 479 -4.43 11.77 -0.27
N ASP A 480 -4.74 12.93 0.32
CA ASP A 480 -4.91 14.20 -0.41
C ASP A 480 -3.57 14.67 -0.99
N LYS A 481 -2.46 14.38 -0.29
CA LYS A 481 -1.10 14.64 -0.80
C LYS A 481 -0.80 13.86 -2.08
N TYR A 482 -1.33 12.65 -2.21
CA TYR A 482 -1.05 11.76 -3.34
C TYR A 482 -2.15 11.80 -4.41
N HIS A 483 -3.37 12.14 -4.01
CA HIS A 483 -4.57 12.17 -4.83
C HIS A 483 -5.40 13.42 -4.47
N PRO A 484 -4.90 14.63 -4.79
CA PRO A 484 -5.56 15.88 -4.40
C PRO A 484 -6.97 16.03 -4.98
N ASN A 485 -7.24 15.36 -6.11
CA ASN A 485 -8.52 15.43 -6.81
C ASN A 485 -9.47 14.27 -6.43
N LEU A 486 -9.11 13.42 -5.47
CA LEU A 486 -9.91 12.24 -5.14
C LEU A 486 -11.25 12.63 -4.50
N GLU A 487 -12.36 12.27 -5.15
CA GLU A 487 -13.70 12.51 -4.63
C GLU A 487 -14.02 11.50 -3.52
N LEU A 488 -13.74 11.87 -2.26
CA LEU A 488 -13.94 11.01 -1.09
C LEU A 488 -15.40 10.57 -0.88
N ASP A 489 -16.33 11.40 -1.33
CA ASP A 489 -17.78 11.20 -1.23
C ASP A 489 -18.40 10.63 -2.52
N PHE A 490 -17.58 10.12 -3.44
CA PHE A 490 -18.06 9.56 -4.73
C PHE A 490 -19.18 8.53 -4.53
N PHE A 491 -19.00 7.62 -3.57
CA PHE A 491 -20.00 6.59 -3.20
C PHE A 491 -20.82 6.92 -1.95
N LYS A 492 -20.84 8.18 -1.49
CA LYS A 492 -21.68 8.55 -0.34
C LYS A 492 -23.16 8.41 -0.69
N VAL A 493 -23.53 8.90 -1.87
CA VAL A 493 -24.86 8.75 -2.47
C VAL A 493 -24.70 8.27 -3.91
N ILE A 494 -25.34 7.16 -4.26
CA ILE A 494 -25.33 6.58 -5.61
C ILE A 494 -26.58 7.06 -6.36
N ASN A 495 -26.55 8.28 -6.86
CA ASN A 495 -27.69 8.93 -7.54
C ASN A 495 -27.48 9.19 -9.04
N THR A 496 -26.35 8.75 -9.61
CA THR A 496 -26.06 8.89 -11.05
C THR A 496 -25.75 7.54 -11.68
N LYS A 497 -26.07 7.38 -12.97
CA LYS A 497 -25.76 6.18 -13.75
C LYS A 497 -24.27 5.85 -13.71
N LYS A 498 -23.40 6.88 -13.80
CA LYS A 498 -21.93 6.75 -13.69
C LYS A 498 -21.51 6.15 -12.34
N LYS A 499 -22.00 6.68 -11.22
CA LYS A 499 -21.70 6.15 -9.87
C LYS A 499 -22.19 4.71 -9.74
N SER A 500 -23.39 4.43 -10.21
CA SER A 500 -24.00 3.10 -10.16
C SER A 500 -23.23 2.06 -10.99
N TYR A 501 -22.83 2.41 -12.22
CA TYR A 501 -21.99 1.59 -13.09
C TYR A 501 -20.67 1.20 -12.42
N TRP A 502 -19.94 2.17 -11.86
CA TRP A 502 -18.69 1.87 -11.17
C TRP A 502 -18.90 1.03 -9.91
N PHE A 503 -20.00 1.23 -9.19
CA PHE A 503 -20.35 0.37 -8.07
C PHE A 503 -20.57 -1.08 -8.51
N GLY A 504 -21.28 -1.30 -9.62
CA GLY A 504 -21.48 -2.60 -10.25
C GLY A 504 -20.17 -3.27 -10.67
N LEU A 505 -19.28 -2.54 -11.36
CA LEU A 505 -17.97 -3.06 -11.74
C LEU A 505 -17.13 -3.43 -10.51
N LEU A 506 -17.16 -2.59 -9.48
CA LEU A 506 -16.49 -2.88 -8.21
C LEU A 506 -17.10 -4.10 -7.53
N TYR A 507 -18.39 -4.42 -7.70
CA TYR A 507 -19.00 -5.65 -7.19
C TYR A 507 -18.45 -6.91 -7.87
N ALA A 508 -18.15 -6.85 -9.17
CA ALA A 508 -17.49 -7.93 -9.90
C ALA A 508 -15.99 -8.02 -9.56
N GLU A 509 -15.22 -6.98 -9.88
CA GLU A 509 -13.74 -7.03 -9.91
C GLU A 509 -13.06 -6.38 -8.70
N GLY A 510 -13.80 -5.56 -7.95
CA GLY A 510 -13.27 -4.83 -6.80
C GLY A 510 -13.10 -5.68 -5.54
N SER A 511 -12.42 -5.15 -4.53
CA SER A 511 -12.38 -5.73 -3.19
C SER A 511 -12.13 -4.66 -2.13
N LEU A 512 -12.83 -4.78 -1.00
CA LEU A 512 -12.53 -4.04 0.23
C LEU A 512 -11.80 -4.97 1.19
N SER A 513 -10.66 -4.53 1.71
CA SER A 513 -9.82 -5.33 2.62
C SER A 513 -9.42 -4.56 3.86
N LYS A 514 -9.35 -5.25 5.01
CA LYS A 514 -8.77 -4.70 6.24
C LYS A 514 -7.25 -4.83 6.17
N ILE A 515 -6.54 -3.71 6.26
CA ILE A 515 -5.09 -3.66 6.44
C ILE A 515 -4.83 -3.56 7.95
N ILE A 516 -4.42 -4.67 8.55
CA ILE A 516 -4.12 -4.76 9.99
C ILE A 516 -2.68 -4.27 10.22
N TYR A 517 -2.53 -3.28 11.10
CA TYR A 517 -1.24 -2.74 11.53
C TYR A 517 -0.70 -3.51 12.74
N ARG A 518 0.60 -3.35 13.03
CA ARG A 518 1.28 -4.03 14.15
C ARG A 518 0.66 -3.74 15.52
N ASN A 519 -0.06 -2.63 15.65
CA ASN A 519 -0.71 -2.22 16.90
C ASN A 519 -2.14 -2.75 17.05
N GLY A 520 -2.60 -3.65 16.17
CA GLY A 520 -3.96 -4.19 16.16
C GLY A 520 -5.00 -3.30 15.48
N ASN A 521 -4.71 -2.01 15.25
CA ASN A 521 -5.59 -1.14 14.48
C ASN A 521 -5.66 -1.63 13.02
N TYR A 522 -6.74 -1.30 12.33
CA TYR A 522 -6.87 -1.58 10.91
C TYR A 522 -7.35 -0.36 10.13
N ASN A 523 -6.96 -0.29 8.86
CA ASN A 523 -7.56 0.60 7.87
C ASN A 523 -8.30 -0.21 6.82
N LEU A 524 -9.29 0.41 6.17
CA LEU A 524 -9.93 -0.16 4.99
C LEU A 524 -9.15 0.23 3.73
N SER A 525 -9.11 -0.69 2.76
CA SER A 525 -8.46 -0.49 1.48
C SER A 525 -9.32 -1.03 0.36
N LEU A 526 -9.60 -0.16 -0.60
CA LEU A 526 -10.16 -0.52 -1.90
C LEU A 526 -9.07 -1.01 -2.83
N SER A 527 -9.39 -2.04 -3.61
CA SER A 527 -8.55 -2.53 -4.69
C SER A 527 -9.41 -2.94 -5.88
N LEU A 528 -9.11 -2.41 -7.05
CA LEU A 528 -9.65 -2.84 -8.34
C LEU A 528 -8.48 -3.33 -9.19
N GLU A 529 -8.57 -4.55 -9.73
CA GLU A 529 -7.52 -5.13 -10.57
C GLU A 529 -8.16 -5.76 -11.81
N VAL A 530 -7.79 -5.29 -13.00
CA VAL A 530 -8.35 -5.78 -14.28
C VAL A 530 -7.25 -6.26 -15.21
N ALA A 531 -7.59 -7.12 -16.16
CA ALA A 531 -6.63 -7.60 -17.15
C ALA A 531 -6.17 -6.47 -18.10
N VAL A 532 -4.97 -6.61 -18.69
CA VAL A 532 -4.41 -5.59 -19.60
C VAL A 532 -5.32 -5.25 -20.77
N HIS A 533 -6.04 -6.22 -21.34
CA HIS A 533 -6.96 -5.96 -22.45
C HIS A 533 -8.20 -5.15 -22.06
N ASP A 534 -8.43 -4.95 -20.75
CA ASP A 534 -9.52 -4.12 -20.20
C ASP A 534 -8.97 -2.87 -19.48
N ALA A 535 -7.73 -2.46 -19.76
CA ALA A 535 -7.09 -1.31 -19.12
C ALA A 535 -7.89 -0.01 -19.23
N ILE A 536 -8.74 0.13 -20.26
CA ILE A 536 -9.66 1.26 -20.44
C ILE A 536 -10.59 1.45 -19.22
N LEU A 537 -10.97 0.37 -18.53
CA LEU A 537 -11.78 0.46 -17.31
C LEU A 537 -11.02 1.13 -16.16
N ILE A 538 -9.71 0.87 -16.03
CA ILE A 538 -8.89 1.55 -15.02
C ILE A 538 -8.81 3.03 -15.33
N LYS A 539 -8.52 3.41 -16.58
CA LYS A 539 -8.46 4.80 -17.01
C LYS A 539 -9.76 5.54 -16.69
N LYS A 540 -10.89 5.02 -17.18
CA LYS A 540 -12.20 5.63 -16.93
C LYS A 540 -12.57 5.67 -15.44
N PHE A 541 -12.20 4.65 -14.66
CA PHE A 541 -12.47 4.62 -13.22
C PHE A 541 -11.67 5.66 -12.45
N ILE A 542 -10.37 5.77 -12.72
CA ILE A 542 -9.52 6.76 -12.02
C ILE A 542 -9.94 8.18 -12.38
N ASP A 543 -10.31 8.43 -13.63
CA ASP A 543 -10.84 9.72 -14.08
C ASP A 543 -12.17 10.01 -13.38
N ALA A 544 -13.04 9.00 -13.23
CA ALA A 544 -14.33 9.15 -12.57
C ALA A 544 -14.23 9.55 -11.09
N ILE A 545 -13.25 9.02 -10.36
CA ILE A 545 -13.10 9.28 -8.92
C ILE A 545 -12.02 10.33 -8.60
N GLY A 546 -11.33 10.87 -9.61
CA GLY A 546 -10.21 11.80 -9.43
C GLY A 546 -8.95 11.16 -8.81
N PHE A 547 -8.72 9.87 -9.07
CA PHE A 547 -7.55 9.16 -8.57
C PHE A 547 -6.31 9.48 -9.43
N ASN A 548 -5.23 9.93 -8.78
CA ASN A 548 -3.97 10.25 -9.47
C ASN A 548 -3.40 9.04 -10.29
N PRO A 549 -3.28 9.15 -11.62
CA PRO A 549 -2.79 8.08 -12.49
C PRO A 549 -1.38 7.56 -12.15
N LYS A 550 -0.52 8.38 -11.53
CA LYS A 550 0.84 8.01 -11.11
C LYS A 550 0.89 6.81 -10.16
N TYR A 551 -0.21 6.54 -9.45
CA TYR A 551 -0.31 5.45 -8.48
C TYR A 551 -1.02 4.20 -9.02
N VAL A 552 -1.33 4.15 -10.32
CA VAL A 552 -1.78 2.93 -10.97
C VAL A 552 -0.60 1.96 -11.07
N SER A 553 -0.79 0.73 -10.60
CA SER A 553 0.26 -0.30 -10.61
C SER A 553 0.03 -1.33 -11.71
N TYR A 554 1.07 -1.61 -12.48
CA TYR A 554 1.10 -2.76 -13.39
C TYR A 554 1.58 -4.01 -12.63
N LYS A 555 0.93 -5.15 -12.86
CA LYS A 555 1.25 -6.42 -12.20
C LYS A 555 1.45 -7.55 -13.20
N LYS A 556 2.50 -8.33 -12.96
CA LYS A 556 2.82 -9.57 -13.68
C LYS A 556 2.78 -10.74 -12.69
N ARG A 557 1.91 -11.73 -12.92
CA ARG A 557 1.74 -12.91 -12.06
C ARG A 557 1.95 -14.18 -12.89
N LYS A 558 2.82 -15.08 -12.42
CA LYS A 558 2.90 -16.45 -12.95
C LYS A 558 1.80 -17.29 -12.30
N ILE A 559 0.96 -17.91 -13.10
CA ILE A 559 -0.08 -18.86 -12.65
C ILE A 559 0.21 -20.21 -13.27
N SER A 560 0.55 -21.18 -12.43
CA SER A 560 0.69 -22.57 -12.85
C SER A 560 -0.66 -23.26 -12.79
N ASN A 561 -1.04 -23.92 -13.88
CA ASN A 561 -2.16 -24.83 -13.93
C ASN A 561 -1.77 -26.12 -13.21
N ILE A 562 -2.47 -26.46 -12.13
CA ILE A 562 -2.16 -27.64 -11.31
C ILE A 562 -2.35 -28.92 -12.12
N ASN A 563 -3.30 -28.94 -13.06
CA ASN A 563 -3.64 -30.12 -13.83
C ASN A 563 -2.69 -30.36 -15.01
N THR A 564 -2.22 -29.29 -15.66
CA THR A 564 -1.35 -29.42 -16.85
C THR A 564 0.14 -29.14 -16.56
N GLY A 565 0.46 -28.57 -15.40
CA GLY A 565 1.81 -28.07 -15.09
C GLY A 565 2.19 -26.79 -15.83
N GLU A 566 1.39 -26.36 -16.82
CA GLU A 566 1.68 -25.19 -17.64
C GLU A 566 1.65 -23.91 -16.81
N THR A 567 2.68 -23.08 -16.97
CA THR A 567 2.74 -21.78 -16.31
C THR A 567 2.40 -20.68 -17.31
N ARG A 568 1.30 -19.98 -17.06
CA ARG A 568 0.91 -18.79 -17.83
C ARG A 568 1.27 -17.52 -17.09
N ILE A 569 1.71 -16.51 -17.82
CA ILE A 569 1.94 -15.16 -17.29
C ILE A 569 0.65 -14.35 -17.48
N ILE A 570 0.06 -13.91 -16.38
CA ILE A 570 -1.06 -12.96 -16.39
C ILE A 570 -0.52 -11.57 -16.12
N ARG A 571 -1.00 -10.62 -16.90
CA ARG A 571 -0.69 -9.20 -16.77
C ARG A 571 -1.98 -8.45 -16.40
N SER A 572 -1.91 -7.52 -15.47
CA SER A 572 -3.05 -6.73 -15.00
C SER A 572 -2.64 -5.31 -14.61
N PHE A 573 -3.61 -4.39 -14.63
CA PHE A 573 -3.50 -3.08 -14.01
C PHE A 573 -4.29 -3.08 -12.70
N ARG A 574 -3.79 -2.35 -11.71
CA ARG A 574 -4.39 -2.30 -10.39
C ARG A 574 -4.36 -0.90 -9.80
N VAL A 575 -5.53 -0.47 -9.35
CA VAL A 575 -5.74 0.67 -8.45
C VAL A 575 -5.90 0.13 -7.03
N ARG A 576 -5.15 0.69 -6.08
CA ARG A 576 -5.28 0.35 -4.66
C ARG A 576 -4.96 1.56 -3.80
N PHE A 577 -5.88 1.91 -2.89
CA PHE A 577 -5.63 2.93 -1.88
C PHE A 577 -6.35 2.60 -0.57
N SER A 578 -6.02 3.36 0.47
CA SER A 578 -6.61 3.24 1.80
C SER A 578 -7.19 4.56 2.22
N ASN A 579 -8.51 4.60 2.34
CA ASN A 579 -9.24 5.73 2.87
C ASN A 579 -10.48 5.21 3.62
N VAL A 580 -10.58 5.51 4.91
CA VAL A 580 -11.68 5.02 5.73
C VAL A 580 -13.00 5.64 5.26
N SER A 581 -13.06 6.94 5.02
CA SER A 581 -14.27 7.64 4.58
C SER A 581 -14.84 7.06 3.29
N PHE A 582 -14.01 6.95 2.26
CA PHE A 582 -14.39 6.38 0.96
C PHE A 582 -14.89 4.93 1.09
N CYS A 583 -14.18 4.09 1.86
CA CYS A 583 -14.55 2.69 2.03
C CYS A 583 -15.81 2.50 2.88
N GLU A 584 -16.02 3.35 3.89
CA GLU A 584 -17.23 3.35 4.71
C GLU A 584 -18.45 3.81 3.91
N ASN A 585 -18.29 4.83 3.05
CA ASN A 585 -19.32 5.25 2.09
C ASN A 585 -19.76 4.07 1.20
N MET A 586 -18.81 3.28 0.68
CA MET A 586 -19.13 2.05 -0.08
C MET A 586 -19.82 0.99 0.79
N ARG A 587 -19.36 0.78 2.03
CA ARG A 587 -19.93 -0.21 2.95
C ARG A 587 -21.37 0.14 3.33
N ALA A 588 -21.66 1.42 3.54
CA ALA A 588 -23.00 1.94 3.81
C ALA A 588 -23.98 1.63 2.65
N ASN A 589 -23.47 1.61 1.42
CA ASN A 589 -24.24 1.23 0.23
C ASN A 589 -24.26 -0.30 -0.04
N GLY A 590 -23.89 -1.13 0.94
CA GLY A 590 -24.00 -2.59 0.88
C GLY A 590 -22.75 -3.33 0.40
N PHE A 591 -21.64 -2.64 0.11
CA PHE A 591 -20.40 -3.29 -0.31
C PHE A 591 -19.73 -4.02 0.87
N ILE A 592 -19.46 -5.31 0.72
CA ILE A 592 -18.92 -6.11 1.82
C ILE A 592 -17.39 -6.07 1.95
N VAL A 593 -16.91 -6.07 3.20
CA VAL A 593 -15.48 -6.11 3.52
C VAL A 593 -14.99 -7.56 3.59
N GLY A 594 -13.91 -7.87 2.88
CA GLY A 594 -13.27 -9.19 2.86
C GLY A 594 -13.63 -10.02 1.63
N LYS A 595 -13.79 -11.33 1.82
CA LYS A 595 -14.15 -12.25 0.73
C LYS A 595 -15.62 -12.07 0.38
N LYS A 596 -15.89 -11.78 -0.89
CA LYS A 596 -17.25 -11.57 -1.41
C LYS A 596 -18.08 -12.85 -1.59
N ALA A 597 -17.39 -13.97 -1.80
CA ALA A 597 -18.00 -15.24 -2.16
C ALA A 597 -19.19 -15.54 -1.25
N ASP A 598 -20.32 -15.87 -1.88
CA ASP A 598 -21.55 -16.39 -1.26
C ASP A 598 -22.33 -15.39 -0.37
N LYS A 599 -21.87 -14.13 -0.27
CA LYS A 599 -22.42 -13.14 0.68
C LYS A 599 -22.98 -11.87 0.07
N ILE A 600 -22.60 -11.53 -1.16
CA ILE A 600 -23.10 -10.30 -1.79
C ILE A 600 -24.60 -10.43 -2.12
N ARG A 601 -25.32 -9.31 -2.00
CA ARG A 601 -26.73 -9.10 -2.36
C ARG A 601 -26.82 -7.96 -3.37
N PHE A 602 -27.88 -7.93 -4.17
CA PHE A 602 -28.10 -6.80 -5.07
C PHE A 602 -28.35 -5.53 -4.25
N PRO A 603 -27.64 -4.41 -4.49
CA PRO A 603 -27.84 -3.20 -3.70
C PRO A 603 -29.22 -2.60 -3.99
N ASN A 604 -29.83 -1.99 -2.96
CA ASN A 604 -31.08 -1.29 -3.17
C ASN A 604 -30.81 0.08 -3.80
N LEU A 605 -31.03 0.19 -5.10
CA LEU A 605 -30.94 1.45 -5.84
C LEU A 605 -32.38 1.89 -6.15
N GLU A 606 -32.78 3.05 -5.64
CA GLU A 606 -34.19 3.50 -5.67
C GLU A 606 -34.76 3.70 -7.08
N ARG A 607 -33.88 3.79 -8.09
CA ARG A 607 -34.22 4.14 -9.48
C ARG A 607 -33.80 3.04 -10.44
N TYR A 608 -34.72 2.62 -11.29
CA TYR A 608 -34.53 1.50 -12.23
C TYR A 608 -33.34 1.71 -13.19
N GLU A 609 -33.15 2.92 -13.69
CA GLU A 609 -32.01 3.28 -14.54
C GLU A 609 -30.65 3.19 -13.82
N LEU A 610 -30.63 3.33 -12.49
CA LEU A 610 -29.43 3.09 -11.71
C LEU A 610 -29.18 1.59 -11.56
N GLU A 611 -30.22 0.78 -11.38
CA GLU A 611 -30.12 -0.68 -11.35
C GLU A 611 -29.58 -1.24 -12.67
N LEU A 612 -30.08 -0.73 -13.80
CA LEU A 612 -29.57 -1.08 -15.13
C LEU A 612 -28.10 -0.73 -15.31
N ALA A 613 -27.68 0.46 -14.85
CA ALA A 613 -26.28 0.88 -14.93
C ALA A 613 -25.38 0.02 -14.02
N PHE A 614 -25.84 -0.31 -12.81
CA PHE A 614 -25.16 -1.23 -11.90
C PHE A 614 -24.99 -2.61 -12.54
N LEU A 615 -26.07 -3.16 -13.11
CA LEU A 615 -26.06 -4.48 -13.73
C LEU A 615 -25.11 -4.52 -14.95
N LEU A 616 -25.05 -3.44 -15.74
CA LEU A 616 -24.07 -3.31 -16.83
C LEU A 616 -22.62 -3.27 -16.31
N GLY A 617 -22.37 -2.52 -15.23
CA GLY A 617 -21.05 -2.48 -14.59
C GLY A 617 -20.62 -3.86 -14.09
N PHE A 618 -21.55 -4.59 -13.46
CA PHE A 618 -21.31 -5.96 -13.03
C PHE A 618 -21.04 -6.89 -14.22
N PHE A 619 -21.82 -6.78 -15.30
CA PHE A 619 -21.61 -7.53 -16.53
C PHE A 619 -20.24 -7.23 -17.17
N ASP A 620 -19.76 -5.99 -17.12
CA ASP A 620 -18.46 -5.64 -17.67
C ASP A 620 -17.29 -6.31 -16.93
N GLY A 621 -17.45 -6.63 -15.64
CA GLY A 621 -16.54 -7.52 -14.91
C GLY A 621 -16.84 -9.00 -15.18
N ASP A 622 -17.92 -9.51 -14.61
CA ASP A 622 -18.24 -10.95 -14.50
C ASP A 622 -19.19 -11.49 -15.59
N GLY A 623 -19.53 -10.68 -16.59
CA GLY A 623 -20.33 -11.09 -17.74
C GLY A 623 -19.52 -11.80 -18.84
N ARG A 624 -20.16 -12.76 -19.53
CA ARG A 624 -19.54 -13.52 -20.62
C ARG A 624 -19.69 -12.78 -21.95
N GLN A 625 -18.56 -12.40 -22.55
CA GLN A 625 -18.54 -11.68 -23.83
C GLN A 625 -19.31 -12.43 -24.93
N GLY A 626 -20.11 -11.69 -25.70
CA GLY A 626 -20.92 -12.22 -26.81
C GLY A 626 -22.19 -12.95 -26.36
N THR A 627 -22.54 -12.88 -25.08
CA THR A 627 -23.75 -13.47 -24.51
C THR A 627 -24.40 -12.48 -23.54
N SER A 628 -25.66 -12.68 -23.18
CA SER A 628 -26.34 -11.95 -22.10
C SER A 628 -26.15 -12.64 -20.73
N ILE A 629 -25.11 -13.48 -20.56
CA ILE A 629 -24.92 -14.30 -19.35
C ILE A 629 -24.02 -13.56 -18.36
N ILE A 630 -24.50 -13.40 -17.13
CA ILE A 630 -23.70 -13.05 -15.97
C ILE A 630 -23.41 -14.28 -15.13
N CYS A 631 -22.30 -14.22 -14.38
CA CYS A 631 -21.91 -15.28 -13.48
C CYS A 631 -21.56 -14.74 -12.10
N SER A 632 -21.84 -15.50 -11.03
CA SER A 632 -21.38 -15.16 -9.67
C SER A 632 -21.26 -16.41 -8.81
N THR A 633 -20.38 -16.35 -7.80
CA THR A 633 -20.35 -17.36 -6.73
C THR A 633 -21.49 -17.15 -5.73
N SER A 634 -22.03 -15.93 -5.61
CA SER A 634 -23.16 -15.67 -4.73
C SER A 634 -24.48 -16.05 -5.40
N LYS A 635 -25.07 -17.18 -4.98
CA LYS A 635 -26.42 -17.59 -5.38
C LYS A 635 -27.45 -16.50 -5.08
N LEU A 636 -27.40 -15.94 -3.87
CA LEU A 636 -28.35 -14.92 -3.41
C LEU A 636 -28.35 -13.68 -4.32
N PHE A 637 -27.16 -13.26 -4.78
CA PHE A 637 -27.04 -12.13 -5.72
C PHE A 637 -27.70 -12.42 -7.07
N ILE A 638 -27.52 -13.62 -7.61
CA ILE A 638 -28.13 -14.03 -8.87
C ILE A 638 -29.65 -14.17 -8.73
N GLU A 639 -30.14 -14.67 -7.59
CA GLU A 639 -31.56 -14.74 -7.28
C GLU A 639 -32.20 -13.36 -7.12
N ASP A 640 -31.51 -12.43 -6.46
CA ASP A 640 -31.94 -11.03 -6.35
C ASP A 640 -32.11 -10.40 -7.75
N ILE A 641 -31.13 -10.57 -8.65
CA ILE A 641 -31.20 -10.07 -10.04
C ILE A 641 -32.38 -10.70 -10.77
N LYS A 642 -32.52 -12.03 -10.69
CA LYS A 642 -33.62 -12.74 -11.35
C LYS A 642 -34.99 -12.23 -10.90
N SER A 643 -35.17 -12.06 -9.58
CA SER A 643 -36.42 -11.57 -8.98
C SER A 643 -36.69 -10.13 -9.38
N ARG A 644 -35.70 -9.24 -9.22
CA ARG A 644 -35.82 -7.79 -9.44
C ARG A 644 -36.14 -7.45 -10.89
N PHE A 645 -35.52 -8.14 -11.84
CA PHE A 645 -35.76 -7.94 -13.27
C PHE A 645 -36.78 -8.94 -13.87
N LYS A 646 -37.51 -9.69 -13.03
CA LYS A 646 -38.57 -10.63 -13.43
C LYS A 646 -38.15 -11.62 -14.54
N LEU A 647 -36.92 -12.14 -14.44
CA LEU A 647 -36.33 -12.97 -15.49
C LEU A 647 -36.90 -14.40 -15.45
N SER A 648 -37.35 -14.89 -16.60
CA SER A 648 -37.87 -16.26 -16.77
C SER A 648 -36.78 -17.32 -16.88
N SER A 649 -35.54 -16.91 -17.16
CA SER A 649 -34.41 -17.80 -17.35
C SER A 649 -34.08 -18.61 -16.09
N LYS A 650 -33.69 -19.87 -16.28
CA LYS A 650 -33.27 -20.74 -15.18
C LYS A 650 -31.83 -20.41 -14.77
N ILE A 651 -31.58 -20.37 -13.47
CA ILE A 651 -30.21 -20.26 -12.94
C ILE A 651 -29.52 -21.60 -13.17
N THR A 652 -28.41 -21.59 -13.90
CA THR A 652 -27.60 -22.80 -14.16
C THR A 652 -26.44 -22.83 -13.18
N ILE A 653 -26.09 -24.02 -12.68
CA ILE A 653 -24.97 -24.19 -11.76
C ILE A 653 -23.84 -24.87 -12.52
N THR A 654 -22.68 -24.22 -12.55
CA THR A 654 -21.44 -24.79 -13.08
C THR A 654 -20.47 -24.98 -11.93
N LYS A 655 -19.89 -26.17 -11.81
CA LYS A 655 -18.91 -26.47 -10.77
C LYS A 655 -17.49 -26.21 -11.27
N TYR A 656 -16.62 -25.70 -10.41
CA TYR A 656 -15.21 -25.51 -10.72
C TYR A 656 -14.30 -25.86 -9.53
N LEU A 657 -13.09 -26.32 -9.83
CA LEU A 657 -12.09 -26.61 -8.81
C LEU A 657 -11.27 -25.35 -8.50
N THR A 658 -11.21 -24.99 -7.23
CA THR A 658 -10.31 -23.94 -6.74
C THR A 658 -8.85 -24.40 -6.78
N LYS A 659 -7.90 -23.48 -6.58
CA LYS A 659 -6.48 -23.81 -6.46
C LYS A 659 -6.15 -24.78 -5.32
N SER A 660 -7.02 -24.89 -4.32
CA SER A 660 -6.89 -25.85 -3.23
C SER A 660 -7.57 -27.20 -3.53
N GLY A 661 -8.07 -27.41 -4.76
CA GLY A 661 -8.82 -28.62 -5.14
C GLY A 661 -10.23 -28.68 -4.56
N ILE A 662 -10.71 -27.62 -3.91
CA ILE A 662 -12.08 -27.55 -3.37
C ILE A 662 -13.01 -27.20 -4.52
N GLU A 663 -14.03 -28.02 -4.74
CA GLU A 663 -15.11 -27.75 -5.69
C GLU A 663 -15.98 -26.60 -5.17
N LYS A 664 -16.30 -25.65 -6.06
CA LYS A 664 -17.19 -24.52 -5.79
C LYS A 664 -18.24 -24.40 -6.88
N ASP A 665 -19.40 -23.92 -6.48
CA ASP A 665 -20.49 -23.61 -7.38
C ASP A 665 -20.32 -22.20 -7.98
N TYR A 666 -20.68 -22.08 -9.24
CA TYR A 666 -20.72 -20.84 -9.99
C TYR A 666 -22.09 -20.76 -10.66
N HIS A 667 -22.86 -19.74 -10.30
CA HIS A 667 -24.24 -19.56 -10.73
C HIS A 667 -24.27 -18.67 -11.97
N GLU A 668 -24.89 -19.16 -13.04
CA GLU A 668 -25.03 -18.44 -14.31
C GLU A 668 -26.50 -18.07 -14.54
N LEU A 669 -26.74 -16.83 -14.98
CA LEU A 669 -28.06 -16.33 -15.32
C LEU A 669 -28.02 -15.61 -16.66
N SER A 670 -28.93 -15.98 -17.56
CA SER A 670 -29.13 -15.24 -18.82
C SER A 670 -30.10 -14.09 -18.58
N LEU A 671 -29.67 -12.87 -18.92
CA LEU A 671 -30.48 -11.66 -18.78
C LEU A 671 -31.55 -11.50 -19.87
N GLY A 672 -31.45 -12.26 -20.96
CA GLY A 672 -32.29 -12.05 -22.15
C GLY A 672 -31.78 -10.90 -23.03
N ALA A 673 -32.24 -10.85 -24.28
CA ALA A 673 -31.82 -9.85 -25.26
C ALA A 673 -32.33 -8.45 -24.91
N ASP A 674 -33.60 -8.36 -24.49
CA ASP A 674 -34.29 -7.09 -24.27
C ASP A 674 -33.65 -6.31 -23.12
N LEU A 675 -33.57 -6.92 -21.92
CA LEU A 675 -32.89 -6.33 -20.77
C LEU A 675 -31.42 -6.00 -21.08
N PHE A 676 -30.72 -6.85 -21.84
CA PHE A 676 -29.34 -6.59 -22.18
C PHE A 676 -29.17 -5.36 -23.05
N ASN A 677 -29.98 -5.22 -24.09
CA ASN A 677 -29.95 -4.03 -24.94
C ASN A 677 -30.35 -2.78 -24.17
N GLU A 678 -31.38 -2.89 -23.31
CA GLU A 678 -31.83 -1.80 -22.45
C GLU A 678 -30.72 -1.31 -21.52
N MET A 679 -29.95 -2.21 -20.91
CA MET A 679 -28.76 -1.83 -20.15
C MET A 679 -27.74 -1.06 -21.01
N LEU A 680 -27.47 -1.52 -22.24
CA LEU A 680 -26.55 -0.86 -23.16
C LEU A 680 -27.04 0.53 -23.54
N ASP A 681 -28.34 0.69 -23.80
CA ASP A 681 -28.99 1.96 -24.09
C ASP A 681 -28.89 2.93 -22.92
N ASN A 682 -29.09 2.40 -21.71
CA ASN A 682 -29.11 3.17 -20.48
C ASN A 682 -27.76 3.83 -20.15
N TYR A 683 -26.62 3.16 -20.41
CA TYR A 683 -25.29 3.70 -20.13
C TYR A 683 -24.29 3.39 -21.26
N GLN A 684 -23.86 4.43 -21.97
CA GLN A 684 -23.03 4.30 -23.18
C GLN A 684 -21.54 4.10 -22.88
N ASP A 685 -21.06 4.62 -21.73
CA ASP A 685 -19.63 4.67 -21.40
C ASP A 685 -19.10 3.37 -20.74
N SER A 686 -19.52 2.21 -21.28
CA SER A 686 -19.15 0.88 -20.77
C SER A 686 -17.97 0.26 -21.56
N LEU A 687 -17.63 -1.01 -21.31
CA LEU A 687 -16.52 -1.71 -21.98
C LEU A 687 -16.86 -2.03 -23.46
N PRO A 688 -16.19 -1.42 -24.46
CA PRO A 688 -16.63 -1.51 -25.86
C PRO A 688 -16.76 -2.93 -26.42
N ARG A 689 -15.80 -3.83 -26.10
CA ARG A 689 -15.81 -5.22 -26.60
C ARG A 689 -17.00 -6.07 -26.10
N LYS A 690 -17.70 -5.62 -25.06
CA LYS A 690 -18.87 -6.27 -24.47
C LYS A 690 -20.20 -5.64 -24.91
N ARG A 691 -20.19 -4.51 -25.62
CA ARG A 691 -21.39 -3.82 -26.14
C ARG A 691 -21.91 -4.45 -27.42
N ILE A 692 -22.31 -5.72 -27.36
CA ILE A 692 -22.87 -6.45 -28.51
C ILE A 692 -24.39 -6.47 -28.35
N ARG A 693 -25.12 -5.78 -29.25
CA ARG A 693 -26.58 -5.81 -29.23
C ARG A 693 -27.11 -7.16 -29.69
N PHE A 694 -28.14 -7.65 -29.02
CA PHE A 694 -28.88 -8.85 -29.39
C PHE A 694 -30.11 -8.44 -30.19
N ILE A 695 -30.18 -8.78 -31.48
CA ILE A 695 -31.37 -8.47 -32.27
C ILE A 695 -32.48 -9.43 -31.82
N GLY A 696 -33.55 -8.90 -31.24
CA GLY A 696 -34.65 -9.66 -30.61
C GLY A 696 -35.57 -10.45 -31.56
N THR A 697 -35.17 -10.69 -32.80
CA THR A 697 -36.02 -11.35 -33.81
C THR A 697 -35.54 -12.77 -34.13
N GLU A 698 -36.39 -13.59 -34.74
CA GLU A 698 -35.98 -14.82 -35.42
C GLU A 698 -34.78 -14.59 -36.36
N LYS A 699 -34.72 -13.43 -37.03
CA LYS A 699 -33.53 -12.98 -37.79
C LYS A 699 -32.27 -12.85 -36.94
N GLY A 700 -32.39 -12.46 -35.68
CA GLY A 700 -31.29 -12.50 -34.72
C GLY A 700 -30.82 -13.92 -34.42
N ARG A 701 -31.71 -14.92 -34.40
CA ARG A 701 -31.32 -16.35 -34.31
C ARG A 701 -30.71 -16.87 -35.62
N GLU A 702 -31.13 -16.38 -36.77
CA GLU A 702 -30.51 -16.67 -38.08
C GLU A 702 -29.13 -15.99 -38.22
N LEU A 703 -28.96 -14.78 -37.69
CA LEU A 703 -27.67 -14.05 -37.67
C LEU A 703 -26.76 -14.53 -36.52
N MET A 704 -27.33 -15.03 -35.42
CA MET A 704 -26.67 -15.78 -34.34
C MET A 704 -26.66 -17.28 -34.58
N ILE A 705 -26.83 -17.72 -35.84
CA ILE A 705 -26.17 -18.94 -36.28
C ILE A 705 -24.70 -18.73 -35.91
N PRO A 706 -24.15 -19.49 -34.94
CA PRO A 706 -22.98 -19.08 -34.18
C PRO A 706 -21.87 -18.61 -35.10
N SER A 707 -21.03 -17.71 -34.63
CA SER A 707 -19.72 -17.49 -35.26
C SER A 707 -18.94 -18.80 -35.51
N ARG A 708 -19.30 -19.90 -34.82
CA ARG A 708 -18.87 -21.28 -35.11
C ARG A 708 -19.42 -21.88 -36.41
N ILE A 709 -20.61 -21.52 -36.86
CA ILE A 709 -21.18 -21.88 -38.17
C ILE A 709 -20.88 -20.80 -39.23
N THR A 710 -20.82 -19.50 -38.90
CA THR A 710 -20.38 -18.52 -39.91
C THR A 710 -18.90 -18.70 -40.28
N GLY A 711 -18.05 -19.23 -39.38
CA GLY A 711 -16.72 -19.69 -39.75
C GLY A 711 -16.76 -20.84 -40.76
N ALA A 712 -17.82 -21.65 -40.77
CA ALA A 712 -18.04 -22.66 -41.79
C ALA A 712 -18.56 -22.07 -43.11
N VAL A 713 -19.44 -21.06 -43.06
CA VAL A 713 -19.97 -20.39 -44.27
C VAL A 713 -18.93 -19.47 -44.92
N LYS A 714 -18.05 -18.87 -44.11
CA LYS A 714 -16.98 -17.96 -44.56
C LYS A 714 -15.74 -18.68 -45.10
N PHE A 715 -15.56 -19.95 -44.79
CA PHE A 715 -14.38 -20.70 -45.20
C PHE A 715 -14.52 -21.24 -46.63
N LYS A 716 -13.68 -20.75 -47.55
CA LYS A 716 -13.80 -20.99 -48.98
C LYS A 716 -12.78 -21.96 -49.56
N PHE A 717 -11.73 -22.34 -48.81
CA PHE A 717 -10.81 -23.38 -49.27
C PHE A 717 -11.53 -24.73 -49.38
N SER A 718 -11.27 -25.47 -50.47
CA SER A 718 -11.71 -26.87 -50.55
C SER A 718 -10.90 -27.74 -49.59
N LYS A 719 -11.36 -28.97 -49.33
CA LYS A 719 -10.67 -29.92 -48.44
C LYS A 719 -9.27 -30.24 -48.94
N GLU A 720 -9.14 -30.48 -50.23
CA GLU A 720 -7.91 -30.86 -50.92
C GLU A 720 -6.93 -29.68 -50.95
N GLU A 721 -7.46 -28.48 -51.17
CA GLU A 721 -6.69 -27.24 -51.14
C GLU A 721 -6.18 -26.95 -49.73
N LEU A 722 -7.04 -27.01 -48.70
CA LEU A 722 -6.62 -26.81 -47.33
C LEU A 722 -5.55 -27.83 -46.91
N LYS A 723 -5.70 -29.10 -47.33
CA LYS A 723 -4.72 -30.16 -47.05
C LYS A 723 -3.34 -29.85 -47.64
N LYS A 724 -3.27 -29.32 -48.86
CA LYS A 724 -2.02 -28.89 -49.50
C LYS A 724 -1.45 -27.66 -48.79
N LEU A 725 -2.28 -26.66 -48.56
CA LEU A 725 -1.92 -25.39 -47.97
C LEU A 725 -1.35 -25.53 -46.54
N VAL A 726 -1.99 -26.31 -45.68
CA VAL A 726 -1.52 -26.59 -44.30
C VAL A 726 -0.20 -27.35 -44.28
N SER A 727 0.10 -28.11 -45.34
CA SER A 727 1.39 -28.81 -45.44
C SER A 727 2.54 -27.87 -45.80
N ILE A 728 2.28 -26.73 -46.46
CA ILE A 728 3.31 -25.82 -46.95
C ILE A 728 3.47 -24.55 -46.10
N MET A 729 2.44 -24.05 -45.41
CA MET A 729 2.53 -22.79 -44.66
C MET A 729 1.81 -22.83 -43.30
N PRO A 730 2.23 -21.99 -42.33
CA PRO A 730 1.61 -21.91 -41.01
C PRO A 730 0.19 -21.29 -41.06
N LEU A 731 -0.60 -21.57 -40.03
CA LEU A 731 -2.03 -21.20 -40.00
C LEU A 731 -2.29 -19.70 -40.11
N TYR A 732 -1.40 -18.84 -39.62
CA TYR A 732 -1.60 -17.39 -39.74
C TYR A 732 -1.47 -16.91 -41.19
N LYS A 733 -0.52 -17.43 -41.97
CA LYS A 733 -0.40 -17.11 -43.41
C LYS A 733 -1.62 -17.57 -44.21
N LEU A 734 -2.29 -18.63 -43.75
CA LEU A 734 -3.55 -19.09 -44.35
C LEU A 734 -4.72 -18.16 -44.04
N VAL A 735 -4.69 -17.45 -42.91
CA VAL A 735 -5.68 -16.39 -42.63
C VAL A 735 -5.50 -15.25 -43.62
N ASP A 736 -4.26 -14.81 -43.82
CA ASP A 736 -3.94 -13.73 -44.76
C ASP A 736 -4.30 -14.14 -46.20
N LEU A 737 -3.88 -15.33 -46.64
CA LEU A 737 -4.19 -15.86 -47.96
C LEU A 737 -5.71 -15.97 -48.20
N HIS A 738 -6.48 -16.35 -47.18
CA HIS A 738 -7.93 -16.43 -47.30
C HIS A 738 -8.56 -15.05 -47.45
N LYS A 739 -8.06 -14.04 -46.72
CA LYS A 739 -8.49 -12.65 -46.86
C LYS A 739 -8.16 -12.13 -48.26
N ASP A 740 -6.94 -12.35 -48.73
CA ASP A 740 -6.47 -11.86 -50.03
C ASP A 740 -7.24 -12.50 -51.19
N ARG A 741 -7.49 -13.80 -51.11
CA ARG A 741 -8.13 -14.54 -52.21
C ARG A 741 -9.65 -14.39 -52.25
N PHE A 742 -10.30 -14.30 -51.10
CA PHE A 742 -11.77 -14.34 -51.03
C PHE A 742 -12.39 -13.05 -50.49
N GLY A 743 -11.59 -12.06 -50.07
CA GLY A 743 -12.09 -10.85 -49.42
C GLY A 743 -12.71 -11.12 -48.04
N ILE A 744 -12.47 -12.30 -47.45
CA ILE A 744 -13.12 -12.75 -46.22
C ILE A 744 -12.06 -13.01 -45.16
N LEU A 745 -12.06 -12.20 -44.10
CA LEU A 745 -11.21 -12.42 -42.94
C LEU A 745 -11.71 -13.60 -42.11
N ILE A 746 -10.85 -14.59 -41.88
CA ILE A 746 -11.08 -15.74 -41.00
C ILE A 746 -10.07 -15.74 -39.84
N THR A 747 -10.16 -16.71 -38.91
CA THR A 747 -9.19 -16.86 -37.82
C THR A 747 -8.44 -18.17 -37.95
N SER A 748 -7.26 -18.29 -37.33
CA SER A 748 -6.51 -19.56 -37.26
C SER A 748 -7.37 -20.69 -36.66
N LYS A 749 -8.22 -20.36 -35.67
CA LYS A 749 -9.19 -21.30 -35.08
C LYS A 749 -10.20 -21.84 -36.10
N THR A 750 -10.63 -21.01 -37.06
CA THR A 750 -11.51 -21.44 -38.15
C THR A 750 -10.83 -22.49 -39.02
N ILE A 751 -9.55 -22.27 -39.32
CA ILE A 751 -8.73 -23.21 -40.10
C ILE A 751 -8.52 -24.52 -39.32
N SER A 752 -8.12 -24.44 -38.05
CA SER A 752 -7.95 -25.61 -37.18
C SER A 752 -9.24 -26.43 -37.03
N TYR A 753 -10.40 -25.76 -36.95
CA TYR A 753 -11.70 -26.43 -36.94
C TYR A 753 -11.93 -27.25 -38.20
N TRP A 754 -11.68 -26.68 -39.38
CA TRP A 754 -11.84 -27.39 -40.65
C TRP A 754 -10.81 -28.50 -40.86
N CYS A 755 -9.56 -28.30 -40.43
CA CYS A 755 -8.57 -29.37 -40.41
C CYS A 755 -9.04 -30.55 -39.55
N LYS A 756 -9.55 -30.28 -38.35
CA LYS A 756 -10.10 -31.31 -37.46
C LYS A 756 -11.32 -32.00 -38.08
N LYS A 757 -12.27 -31.22 -38.62
CA LYS A 757 -13.50 -31.72 -39.25
C LYS A 757 -13.21 -32.60 -40.48
N TRP A 758 -12.18 -32.28 -41.24
CA TRP A 758 -11.78 -33.02 -42.45
C TRP A 758 -10.65 -34.03 -42.23
N ASN A 759 -10.23 -34.23 -40.98
CA ASN A 759 -9.13 -35.11 -40.60
C ASN A 759 -7.80 -34.80 -41.33
N ILE A 760 -7.49 -33.52 -41.48
CA ILE A 760 -6.23 -33.00 -42.03
C ILE A 760 -5.26 -32.80 -40.87
N ARG A 761 -4.10 -33.45 -40.94
CA ARG A 761 -3.04 -33.33 -39.93
C ARG A 761 -2.30 -32.00 -40.09
N ILE A 762 -2.27 -31.20 -39.03
CA ILE A 762 -1.47 -29.97 -38.96
C ILE A 762 -0.03 -30.35 -38.53
N PRO A 763 1.02 -30.02 -39.29
CA PRO A 763 2.41 -30.23 -38.87
C PRO A 763 2.71 -29.48 -37.56
N LYS A 764 3.37 -30.13 -36.61
CA LYS A 764 3.62 -29.58 -35.26
C LYS A 764 4.45 -28.28 -35.27
N ASP A 765 5.31 -28.13 -36.27
CA ASP A 765 6.15 -26.97 -36.57
C ASP A 765 5.37 -25.76 -37.08
N LYS A 766 4.12 -25.95 -37.52
CA LYS A 766 3.30 -24.92 -38.20
C LYS A 766 2.15 -24.37 -37.35
N ASP A 767 2.04 -24.82 -36.11
CA ASP A 767 1.02 -24.38 -35.14
C ASP A 767 1.49 -23.18 -34.28
N TYR A 768 2.77 -22.78 -34.39
CA TYR A 768 3.35 -21.71 -33.58
C TYR A 768 3.13 -20.33 -34.18
N PHE A 769 2.48 -19.47 -33.39
CA PHE A 769 2.47 -18.01 -33.58
C PHE A 769 3.82 -17.42 -33.14
N PRO A 770 4.57 -16.71 -34.00
CA PRO A 770 5.65 -15.86 -33.51
C PRO A 770 5.03 -14.70 -32.73
N PHE A 771 5.34 -14.60 -31.44
CA PHE A 771 4.77 -13.62 -30.51
C PHE A 771 5.36 -12.20 -30.65
N GLU A 772 6.21 -11.94 -31.64
CA GLU A 772 7.14 -10.79 -31.65
C GLU A 772 6.59 -9.48 -32.26
N HIS A 773 5.34 -9.40 -32.72
CA HIS A 773 4.83 -8.21 -33.42
C HIS A 773 3.64 -7.53 -32.74
N PHE A 774 3.80 -7.16 -31.47
CA PHE A 774 3.01 -6.09 -30.86
C PHE A 774 3.97 -5.07 -30.24
N ASN A 775 4.40 -4.08 -31.04
CA ASN A 775 4.93 -2.82 -30.51
C ASN A 775 3.74 -1.91 -30.24
N PHE A 776 3.67 -1.39 -29.01
CA PHE A 776 2.65 -0.46 -28.52
C PHE A 776 3.30 0.87 -28.21
#